data_AF-X0I1T9-F1
#
_entry.id   AF-X0I1T9-F1
#
_cell.length_a   1.000
_cell.length_b   1.000
_cell.length_c   1.000
_cell.angle_alpha   90.00
_cell.angle_beta   90.00
_cell.angle_gamma   90.00
#
_symmetry.space_group_name_H-M   'P 1'
#
loop_
_entity.id
_entity.type
_entity.pdbx_description
1 polymer ?
#
loop_
_entity_poly.entity_id
_entity_poly.type
_entity_poly.pdbx_seq_one_letter_code
_entity_poly.pdbx_strand_id
1 'polypeptide(L)'
;MSQPGKNSAKTALEKFIGADHTEPEEKAPSISNADLYIEEEPTVGEFLREITPSARAVGEYFYNLFPFLSWVGKYNLIWFIGDLVAGITVGAVVVPQSMAYAQLAQLPVEYGLYSSFMGVLIYWFFATSKDITIGPVAVMSQVTGNIVLKAADSLPDVPGHVVASALAVIVGSIVTFLGLARLGWLVEFIPLPSICAFMTGSGVNIIAGQVPKLMGIKGVNTRQATYRVIIDTLKNLGGSKLDAAIGLSALTMLYLIRIFCSTMAKKQPQRAKLYFFISTLRTAFVILLYVGISAGMNINHRSKPRISIVGDVPSGFTHAAVPEINTPIIKSFVSELPAAVIVVLIEHISISKSFGRVNNYVIDPSQELVAIGVSNLLGPFLGAYPATGSFSRTAIKSKAGVRTPFAGVITAIVVLLALYALTAVFFYIPNAGLAGVIIHAVGDVITPPKVVYQFWRVSPLEVIIFFAGVLVTIFSSIENGIYTTIAMSAAVVVFRLFKTRGRFLGVVRVRTMKANVSDGTSSPGSVDEGEGSLRAGFLPLDHGNGANPKVVVRTPYPGVFIYRFAEGFNYPNASHYLNHLTETIFKECRRTNPALLGKLGDRPWNDREPRHIKAVENDERPILKAVVLDFSSVNNVDVTSIQALIDVRNQLDKFAAPEVVDWHFANIENRWTKRALAAAGFGFRTPRTNHDGTGQWKAIFSIADLGGDDSAATAAALDEKAKSAPVKQDIEAVDDSINSIGSEKGVSRDPTSARLIAVQGLNRPFFHLDLQEAVDAAVSAAELKQH
;
A
#
# COMPACT_ATOMS: atom_id res chain seq x y z
N MET A 1 51.23 9.60 -42.05
CA MET A 1 51.14 9.63 -40.58
C MET A 1 49.85 10.38 -40.23
N SER A 2 48.73 9.67 -40.16
CA SER A 2 47.42 10.23 -39.77
C SER A 2 46.63 9.13 -39.07
N GLN A 3 46.26 9.40 -37.82
CA GLN A 3 45.73 8.46 -36.83
C GLN A 3 44.40 7.81 -37.25
N PRO A 4 44.19 6.50 -36.98
CA PRO A 4 42.86 5.91 -36.88
C PRO A 4 42.41 5.79 -35.41
N GLY A 5 41.09 5.90 -35.17
CA GLY A 5 40.47 5.12 -34.07
C GLY A 5 40.19 5.79 -32.72
N LYS A 6 39.66 7.02 -32.66
CA LYS A 6 39.06 7.55 -31.39
C LYS A 6 37.55 7.72 -31.37
N ASN A 7 36.84 7.64 -32.50
CA ASN A 7 35.39 7.85 -32.53
C ASN A 7 34.54 6.57 -32.48
N SER A 8 35.04 5.40 -32.87
CA SER A 8 34.19 4.20 -33.00
C SER A 8 33.59 3.70 -31.68
N ALA A 9 34.32 3.81 -30.56
CA ALA A 9 33.81 3.39 -29.25
C ALA A 9 32.80 4.41 -28.68
N LYS A 10 33.05 5.71 -28.88
CA LYS A 10 32.15 6.78 -28.45
C LYS A 10 30.84 6.74 -29.25
N THR A 11 30.92 6.56 -30.57
CA THR A 11 29.75 6.41 -31.43
C THR A 11 29.00 5.10 -31.17
N ALA A 12 29.70 4.00 -30.84
CA ALA A 12 29.03 2.76 -30.42
C ALA A 12 28.35 2.89 -29.05
N LEU A 13 28.98 3.63 -28.11
CA LEU A 13 28.41 3.94 -26.80
C LEU A 13 27.20 4.88 -26.95
N GLU A 14 27.28 5.90 -27.80
CA GLU A 14 26.17 6.82 -28.14
C GLU A 14 25.01 6.05 -28.79
N LYS A 15 25.30 5.09 -29.68
CA LYS A 15 24.31 4.20 -30.29
C LYS A 15 23.69 3.20 -29.31
N PHE A 16 24.48 2.74 -28.32
CA PHE A 16 24.01 1.85 -27.26
C PHE A 16 23.20 2.59 -26.17
N ILE A 17 23.54 3.85 -25.89
CA ILE A 17 22.84 4.75 -24.97
C ILE A 17 21.58 5.36 -25.62
N GLY A 18 21.44 5.24 -26.94
CA GLY A 18 20.28 5.68 -27.71
C GLY A 18 20.28 7.17 -28.05
N ALA A 19 21.45 7.81 -28.10
CA ALA A 19 21.60 9.26 -28.28
C ALA A 19 21.49 9.72 -29.75
N ASP A 20 21.34 8.82 -30.72
CA ASP A 20 21.25 9.18 -32.14
C ASP A 20 20.27 8.27 -32.88
N HIS A 21 18.99 8.61 -32.79
CA HIS A 21 17.92 8.09 -33.65
C HIS A 21 17.09 9.26 -34.17
N THR A 22 17.69 10.08 -35.03
CA THR A 22 16.93 10.94 -35.93
C THR A 22 16.36 10.04 -37.04
N GLU A 23 15.12 9.55 -36.85
CA GLU A 23 14.34 9.11 -38.01
C GLU A 23 14.10 10.33 -38.91
N PRO A 24 14.19 10.19 -40.25
CA PRO A 24 14.14 11.33 -41.15
C PRO A 24 12.83 12.10 -40.98
N GLU A 25 12.94 13.42 -40.85
CA GLU A 25 11.86 14.43 -40.78
C GLU A 25 10.81 14.31 -41.92
N GLU A 26 11.08 13.48 -42.93
CA GLU A 26 10.28 13.28 -44.16
C GLU A 26 8.90 12.62 -43.99
N LYS A 27 8.48 12.21 -42.79
CA LYS A 27 7.21 11.48 -42.58
C LYS A 27 6.13 12.20 -41.79
N ALA A 28 6.40 13.40 -41.26
CA ALA A 28 5.39 14.15 -40.53
C ALA A 28 4.53 14.99 -41.49
N PRO A 29 3.19 14.93 -41.41
CA PRO A 29 2.32 15.75 -42.26
C PRO A 29 2.49 17.24 -41.91
N SER A 30 2.63 18.09 -42.92
CA SER A 30 2.70 19.54 -42.75
C SER A 30 1.31 20.09 -42.40
N ILE A 31 1.13 20.62 -41.20
CA ILE A 31 -0.10 21.29 -40.77
C ILE A 31 0.11 22.81 -40.93
N SER A 32 -0.71 23.49 -41.73
CA SER A 32 -0.50 24.91 -42.08
C SER A 32 -0.54 25.87 -40.88
N ASN A 33 -1.21 25.47 -39.79
CA ASN A 33 -1.53 26.33 -38.65
C ASN A 33 -1.01 25.82 -37.30
N ALA A 34 -0.28 24.70 -37.24
CA ALA A 34 0.26 24.15 -35.99
C ALA A 34 1.77 23.91 -36.07
N ASP A 35 2.48 24.14 -34.97
CA ASP A 35 3.92 23.87 -34.89
C ASP A 35 4.17 22.35 -34.94
N LEU A 36 5.21 21.95 -35.69
CA LEU A 36 5.61 20.55 -35.82
C LEU A 36 6.19 20.04 -34.49
N TYR A 37 5.53 19.08 -33.86
CA TYR A 37 6.07 18.40 -32.68
C TYR A 37 6.43 16.96 -33.02
N ILE A 38 7.72 16.62 -32.87
CA ILE A 38 8.25 15.26 -33.04
C ILE A 38 8.55 14.73 -31.64
N GLU A 39 7.90 13.63 -31.26
CA GLU A 39 8.13 13.01 -29.95
C GLU A 39 9.44 12.20 -29.98
N GLU A 40 10.41 12.59 -29.16
CA GLU A 40 11.68 11.88 -28.98
C GLU A 40 11.53 10.65 -28.05
N GLU A 41 12.20 9.56 -28.41
CA GLU A 41 12.18 8.33 -27.62
C GLU A 41 12.97 8.48 -26.29
N PRO A 42 12.48 7.95 -25.16
CA PRO A 42 13.19 8.03 -23.89
C PRO A 42 14.51 7.25 -23.95
N THR A 43 15.60 7.87 -23.51
CA THR A 43 16.95 7.26 -23.55
C THR A 43 17.31 6.55 -22.25
N VAL A 44 18.27 5.60 -22.31
CA VAL A 44 18.77 4.92 -21.10
C VAL A 44 19.52 5.93 -20.21
N GLY A 45 20.13 6.95 -20.80
CA GLY A 45 20.79 8.04 -20.07
C GLY A 45 19.80 8.84 -19.22
N GLU A 46 18.62 9.18 -19.76
CA GLU A 46 17.55 9.83 -19.00
C GLU A 46 17.09 8.97 -17.83
N PHE A 47 16.85 7.67 -18.07
CA PHE A 47 16.45 6.73 -17.03
C PHE A 47 17.46 6.62 -15.89
N LEU A 48 18.75 6.51 -16.22
CA LEU A 48 19.81 6.49 -15.20
C LEU A 48 19.86 7.81 -14.44
N ARG A 49 19.69 8.95 -15.13
CA ARG A 49 19.68 10.28 -14.50
C ARG A 49 18.49 10.47 -13.56
N GLU A 50 17.32 9.93 -13.90
CA GLU A 50 16.14 9.93 -13.03
C GLU A 50 16.35 9.11 -11.75
N ILE A 51 17.12 8.00 -11.82
CA ILE A 51 17.39 7.13 -10.67
C ILE A 51 18.54 7.65 -9.81
N THR A 52 19.56 8.28 -10.41
CA THR A 52 20.73 8.77 -9.67
C THR A 52 20.35 9.95 -8.78
N PRO A 53 20.55 9.86 -7.45
CA PRO A 53 20.22 10.96 -6.56
C PRO A 53 21.17 12.14 -6.77
N SER A 54 20.62 13.35 -6.75
CA SER A 54 21.44 14.57 -6.70
C SER A 54 22.14 14.70 -5.34
N ALA A 55 23.26 15.43 -5.28
CA ALA A 55 23.95 15.69 -4.00
C ALA A 55 23.02 16.33 -2.95
N ARG A 56 22.08 17.18 -3.39
CA ARG A 56 21.04 17.75 -2.55
C ARG A 56 20.10 16.67 -2.00
N ALA A 57 19.66 15.72 -2.81
CA ALA A 57 18.82 14.62 -2.38
C ALA A 57 19.54 13.72 -1.34
N VAL A 58 20.85 13.52 -1.48
CA VAL A 58 21.67 12.82 -0.47
C VAL A 58 21.72 13.61 0.84
N GLY A 59 21.93 14.94 0.78
CA GLY A 59 21.88 15.80 1.97
C GLY A 59 20.51 15.77 2.66
N GLU A 60 19.43 15.88 1.89
CA GLU A 60 18.05 15.78 2.38
C GLU A 60 17.75 14.40 3.00
N TYR A 61 18.33 13.31 2.47
CA TYR A 61 18.23 11.98 3.07
C TYR A 61 18.78 11.95 4.50
N PHE A 62 20.01 12.45 4.71
CA PHE A 62 20.62 12.47 6.05
C PHE A 62 19.89 13.40 7.01
N TYR A 63 19.38 14.54 6.54
CA TYR A 63 18.56 15.43 7.36
C TYR A 63 17.23 14.76 7.78
N ASN A 64 16.55 14.10 6.85
CA ASN A 64 15.28 13.41 7.11
C ASN A 64 15.44 12.16 7.99
N LEU A 65 16.66 11.61 8.12
CA LEU A 65 16.95 10.52 9.05
C LEU A 65 16.77 10.91 10.52
N PHE A 66 16.82 12.21 10.84
CA PHE A 66 16.64 12.74 12.19
C PHE A 66 15.45 13.71 12.26
N PRO A 67 14.19 13.23 12.20
CA PRO A 67 13.00 14.09 12.15
C PRO A 67 12.88 15.08 13.31
N PHE A 68 13.49 14.79 14.47
CA PHE A 68 13.45 15.66 15.65
C PHE A 68 14.02 17.06 15.38
N LEU A 69 14.98 17.20 14.47
CA LEU A 69 15.58 18.48 14.09
C LEU A 69 14.53 19.46 13.52
N SER A 70 13.47 18.95 12.89
CA SER A 70 12.43 19.79 12.26
C SER A 70 11.48 20.48 13.25
N TRP A 71 11.32 19.92 14.46
CA TRP A 71 10.33 20.38 15.44
C TRP A 71 10.91 20.78 16.79
N VAL A 72 12.14 20.34 17.14
CA VAL A 72 12.76 20.67 18.44
C VAL A 72 12.89 22.18 18.67
N GLY A 73 13.21 22.96 17.63
CA GLY A 73 13.28 24.42 17.71
C GLY A 73 11.92 25.12 17.83
N LYS A 74 10.81 24.42 17.60
CA LYS A 74 9.43 24.92 17.72
C LYS A 74 8.76 24.47 19.03
N TYR A 75 9.51 23.76 19.87
CA TYR A 75 8.99 23.19 21.11
C TYR A 75 8.63 24.30 22.12
N ASN A 76 7.44 24.21 22.72
CA ASN A 76 6.90 25.24 23.61
C ASN A 76 6.32 24.63 24.90
N LEU A 77 6.04 25.48 25.89
CA LEU A 77 5.57 25.05 27.22
C LEU A 77 4.21 24.32 27.17
N ILE A 78 3.32 24.69 26.24
CA ILE A 78 2.02 24.02 26.07
C ILE A 78 2.23 22.58 25.58
N TRP A 79 3.18 22.38 24.67
CA TRP A 79 3.56 21.04 24.21
C TRP A 79 4.19 20.23 25.33
N PHE A 80 5.06 20.85 26.12
CA PHE A 80 5.65 20.22 27.31
C PHE A 80 4.60 19.74 28.30
N ILE A 81 3.58 20.54 28.63
CA ILE A 81 2.51 20.12 29.56
C ILE A 81 1.72 18.93 28.99
N GLY A 82 1.39 18.97 27.69
CA GLY A 82 0.71 17.85 27.02
C GLY A 82 1.54 16.57 27.03
N ASP A 83 2.83 16.68 26.73
CA ASP A 83 3.77 15.55 26.74
C ASP A 83 4.03 15.03 28.16
N LEU A 84 4.04 15.90 29.17
CA LEU A 84 4.20 15.55 30.59
C LEU A 84 3.01 14.73 31.09
N VAL A 85 1.79 15.21 30.85
CA VAL A 85 0.57 14.49 31.23
C VAL A 85 0.51 13.14 30.51
N ALA A 86 0.78 13.11 29.20
CA ALA A 86 0.79 11.87 28.43
C ALA A 86 1.88 10.90 28.90
N GLY A 87 3.11 11.39 29.12
CA GLY A 87 4.26 10.57 29.52
C GLY A 87 4.11 9.96 30.91
N ILE A 88 3.62 10.73 31.90
CA ILE A 88 3.33 10.20 33.25
C ILE A 88 2.21 9.16 33.19
N THR A 89 1.13 9.46 32.46
CA THR A 89 -0.02 8.55 32.32
C THR A 89 0.39 7.23 31.69
N VAL A 90 1.17 7.27 30.62
CA VAL A 90 1.67 6.06 29.94
C VAL A 90 2.70 5.34 30.80
N GLY A 91 3.62 6.06 31.46
CA GLY A 91 4.62 5.49 32.35
C GLY A 91 4.01 4.65 33.48
N ALA A 92 2.94 5.15 34.11
CA ALA A 92 2.21 4.40 35.14
C ALA A 92 1.60 3.08 34.63
N VAL A 93 1.21 3.03 33.36
CA VAL A 93 0.61 1.83 32.74
C VAL A 93 1.70 0.88 32.19
N VAL A 94 2.79 1.43 31.67
CA VAL A 94 3.91 0.69 31.08
C VAL A 94 4.57 -0.23 32.10
N VAL A 95 4.83 0.24 33.32
CA VAL A 95 5.59 -0.50 34.34
C VAL A 95 4.99 -1.89 34.61
N PRO A 96 3.73 -2.02 35.07
CA PRO A 96 3.14 -3.34 35.33
C PRO A 96 2.98 -4.20 34.07
N GLN A 97 2.61 -3.59 32.94
CA GLN A 97 2.45 -4.34 31.68
C GLN A 97 3.76 -4.95 31.20
N SER A 98 4.87 -4.22 31.31
CA SER A 98 6.16 -4.66 30.80
C SER A 98 6.72 -5.84 31.61
N MET A 99 6.56 -5.81 32.93
CA MET A 99 6.88 -6.93 33.80
C MET A 99 6.06 -8.17 33.44
N ALA A 100 4.76 -8.00 33.19
CA ALA A 100 3.88 -9.09 32.78
C ALA A 100 4.31 -9.70 31.43
N TYR A 101 4.72 -8.87 30.47
CA TYR A 101 5.18 -9.33 29.16
C TYR A 101 6.55 -10.01 29.20
N ALA A 102 7.48 -9.60 30.07
CA ALA A 102 8.73 -10.33 30.26
C ALA A 102 8.50 -11.80 30.70
N GLN A 103 7.46 -12.04 31.53
CA GLN A 103 7.06 -13.41 31.90
C GLN A 103 6.47 -14.21 30.72
N LEU A 104 5.95 -13.55 29.67
CA LEU A 104 5.60 -14.22 28.41
C LEU A 104 6.84 -14.57 27.59
N ALA A 105 7.90 -13.76 27.68
CA ALA A 105 9.19 -14.00 27.04
C ALA A 105 10.07 -15.04 27.77
N GLN A 106 9.60 -15.62 28.88
CA GLN A 106 10.40 -16.51 29.75
C GLN A 106 11.65 -15.83 30.32
N LEU A 107 11.55 -14.53 30.56
CA LEU A 107 12.60 -13.72 31.14
C LEU A 107 12.18 -13.22 32.53
N PRO A 108 13.15 -12.94 33.41
CA PRO A 108 12.91 -12.17 34.63
C PRO A 108 12.21 -10.83 34.32
N VAL A 109 11.41 -10.33 35.25
CA VAL A 109 10.48 -9.20 35.01
C VAL A 109 11.18 -7.88 34.69
N GLU A 110 12.40 -7.70 35.18
CA GLU A 110 13.25 -6.53 34.98
C GLU A 110 13.61 -6.31 33.51
N TYR A 111 13.76 -7.38 32.72
CA TYR A 111 14.00 -7.30 31.28
C TYR A 111 12.87 -6.57 30.55
N GLY A 112 11.64 -6.65 31.07
CA GLY A 112 10.50 -5.88 30.58
C GLY A 112 10.68 -4.38 30.83
N LEU A 113 11.16 -4.01 32.00
CA LEU A 113 11.42 -2.61 32.36
C LEU A 113 12.57 -2.03 31.54
N TYR A 114 13.66 -2.79 31.34
CA TYR A 114 14.78 -2.40 30.48
C TYR A 114 14.32 -2.16 29.03
N SER A 115 13.52 -3.08 28.49
CA SER A 115 12.98 -2.97 27.13
C SER A 115 12.04 -1.77 26.95
N SER A 116 11.22 -1.49 27.95
CA SER A 116 10.35 -0.31 27.94
C SER A 116 11.14 0.99 28.03
N PHE A 117 12.16 1.07 28.89
CA PHE A 117 13.01 2.23 29.02
C PHE A 117 13.73 2.54 27.70
N MET A 118 14.42 1.55 27.13
CA MET A 118 15.18 1.75 25.89
C MET A 118 14.28 2.06 24.70
N GLY A 119 13.14 1.37 24.59
CA GLY A 119 12.17 1.61 23.53
C GLY A 119 11.69 3.06 23.47
N VAL A 120 11.21 3.60 24.59
CA VAL A 120 10.66 4.97 24.60
C VAL A 120 11.75 6.05 24.57
N LEU A 121 12.97 5.76 25.02
CA LEU A 121 14.09 6.70 25.04
C LEU A 121 14.72 6.89 23.65
N ILE A 122 14.89 5.82 22.87
CA ILE A 122 15.54 5.91 21.56
C ILE A 122 14.59 6.39 20.48
N TYR A 123 13.30 6.07 20.61
CA TYR A 123 12.31 6.29 19.57
C TYR A 123 12.22 7.74 19.08
N TRP A 124 12.23 8.73 19.97
CA TRP A 124 11.98 10.14 19.61
C TRP A 124 13.04 10.75 18.66
N PHE A 125 14.26 10.20 18.61
CA PHE A 125 15.32 10.66 17.70
C PHE A 125 14.97 10.40 16.23
N PHE A 126 14.33 9.26 15.95
CA PHE A 126 14.10 8.78 14.60
C PHE A 126 12.62 8.75 14.22
N ALA A 127 11.71 8.92 15.17
CA ALA A 127 10.27 8.76 14.96
C ALA A 127 9.65 9.87 14.09
N THR A 128 8.68 9.47 13.28
CA THR A 128 7.70 10.37 12.63
C THR A 128 6.35 10.36 13.37
N SER A 129 6.02 9.28 14.09
CA SER A 129 4.83 9.22 14.95
C SER A 129 5.08 9.74 16.35
N LYS A 130 4.30 10.76 16.74
CA LYS A 130 4.26 11.28 18.12
C LYS A 130 3.53 10.37 19.11
N ASP A 131 2.59 9.55 18.64
CA ASP A 131 1.67 8.82 19.51
C ASP A 131 2.23 7.48 19.96
N ILE A 132 3.11 6.87 19.18
CA ILE A 132 3.60 5.52 19.47
C ILE A 132 4.38 5.47 20.78
N THR A 133 4.18 4.36 21.49
CA THR A 133 5.00 3.95 22.63
C THR A 133 5.63 2.60 22.33
N ILE A 134 6.95 2.59 22.14
CA ILE A 134 7.73 1.37 21.95
C ILE A 134 8.00 0.70 23.30
N GLY A 135 7.92 -0.62 23.33
CA GLY A 135 8.37 -1.45 24.43
C GLY A 135 7.98 -2.91 24.21
N PRO A 136 8.08 -3.77 25.22
CA PRO A 136 7.60 -5.13 25.11
C PRO A 136 6.09 -5.14 24.93
N VAL A 137 5.62 -6.08 24.11
CA VAL A 137 4.20 -6.32 23.84
C VAL A 137 3.92 -7.82 23.89
N ALA A 138 2.66 -8.17 24.13
CA ALA A 138 2.29 -9.55 24.41
C ALA A 138 2.70 -10.53 23.30
N VAL A 139 2.50 -10.17 22.03
CA VAL A 139 2.75 -11.09 20.92
C VAL A 139 4.25 -11.27 20.66
N MET A 140 5.02 -10.18 20.54
CA MET A 140 6.47 -10.28 20.37
C MET A 140 7.15 -10.97 21.57
N SER A 141 6.62 -10.77 22.79
CA SER A 141 7.11 -11.48 23.98
C SER A 141 6.79 -12.97 23.92
N GLN A 142 5.60 -13.34 23.43
CA GLN A 142 5.22 -14.75 23.25
C GLN A 142 6.15 -15.44 22.24
N VAL A 143 6.40 -14.81 21.09
CA VAL A 143 7.32 -15.29 20.05
C VAL A 143 8.74 -15.44 20.61
N THR A 144 9.23 -14.41 21.32
CA THR A 144 10.53 -14.46 22.00
C THR A 144 10.62 -15.62 22.99
N GLY A 145 9.58 -15.82 23.80
CA GLY A 145 9.54 -16.93 24.77
C GLY A 145 9.54 -18.31 24.11
N ASN A 146 8.88 -18.49 22.97
CA ASN A 146 8.94 -19.73 22.21
C ASN A 146 10.36 -20.01 21.69
N ILE A 147 11.02 -18.97 21.17
CA ILE A 147 12.40 -19.04 20.68
C ILE A 147 13.36 -19.39 21.82
N VAL A 148 13.25 -18.72 22.97
CA VAL A 148 14.09 -18.95 24.14
C VAL A 148 13.99 -20.40 24.63
N LEU A 149 12.78 -20.95 24.72
CA LEU A 149 12.56 -22.33 25.16
C LEU A 149 13.12 -23.34 24.15
N LYS A 150 12.85 -23.14 22.85
CA LYS A 150 13.40 -24.02 21.80
C LYS A 150 14.93 -23.96 21.77
N ALA A 151 15.51 -22.78 22.00
CA ALA A 151 16.95 -22.63 22.10
C ALA A 151 17.50 -23.40 23.31
N ALA A 152 16.83 -23.37 24.46
CA ALA A 152 17.24 -24.11 25.66
C ALA A 152 17.32 -25.63 25.43
N ASP A 153 16.48 -26.20 24.56
CA ASP A 153 16.56 -27.63 24.19
C ASP A 153 17.85 -27.95 23.40
N SER A 154 18.36 -26.99 22.63
CA SER A 154 19.55 -27.15 21.78
C SER A 154 20.85 -26.64 22.41
N LEU A 155 20.75 -25.65 23.31
CA LEU A 155 21.83 -24.93 23.97
C LEU A 155 21.48 -24.73 25.45
N PRO A 156 21.51 -25.81 26.26
CA PRO A 156 21.10 -25.76 27.67
C PRO A 156 21.99 -24.86 28.54
N ASP A 157 23.26 -24.66 28.13
CA ASP A 157 24.22 -23.84 28.88
C ASP A 157 24.04 -22.33 28.67
N VAL A 158 23.23 -21.92 27.68
CA VAL A 158 23.03 -20.49 27.35
C VAL A 158 21.79 -19.96 28.06
N PRO A 159 21.90 -18.92 28.91
CA PRO A 159 20.74 -18.31 29.56
C PRO A 159 19.77 -17.72 28.54
N GLY A 160 18.46 -17.87 28.80
CA GLY A 160 17.42 -17.41 27.87
C GLY A 160 17.47 -15.92 27.53
N HIS A 161 17.92 -15.07 28.45
CA HIS A 161 18.07 -13.64 28.18
C HIS A 161 19.14 -13.34 27.12
N VAL A 162 20.20 -14.15 27.02
CA VAL A 162 21.24 -14.00 26.00
C VAL A 162 20.66 -14.27 24.62
N VAL A 163 19.87 -15.33 24.47
CA VAL A 163 19.16 -15.65 23.23
C VAL A 163 18.19 -14.54 22.84
N ALA A 164 17.43 -14.01 23.81
CA ALA A 164 16.48 -12.92 23.56
C ALA A 164 17.18 -11.62 23.15
N SER A 165 18.30 -11.27 23.78
CA SER A 165 19.12 -10.11 23.41
C SER A 165 19.76 -10.28 22.03
N ALA A 166 20.26 -11.47 21.68
CA ALA A 166 20.76 -11.76 20.34
C ALA A 166 19.65 -11.65 19.27
N LEU A 167 18.46 -12.17 19.56
CA LEU A 167 17.29 -12.04 18.68
C LEU A 167 16.95 -10.56 18.43
N ALA A 168 16.96 -9.73 19.47
CA ALA A 168 16.70 -8.29 19.36
C ALA A 168 17.72 -7.59 18.44
N VAL A 169 19.02 -7.90 18.59
CA VAL A 169 20.05 -7.33 17.72
C VAL A 169 19.86 -7.74 16.25
N ILE A 170 19.61 -9.03 15.98
CA ILE A 170 19.46 -9.51 14.59
C ILE A 170 18.17 -8.97 13.95
N VAL A 171 17.03 -9.02 14.66
CA VAL A 171 15.77 -8.45 14.18
C VAL A 171 15.91 -6.93 13.99
N GLY A 172 16.51 -6.23 14.95
CA GLY A 172 16.79 -4.81 14.86
C GLY A 172 17.67 -4.45 13.66
N SER A 173 18.72 -5.23 13.40
CA SER A 173 19.61 -5.04 12.26
C SER A 173 18.89 -5.20 10.92
N ILE A 174 18.05 -6.23 10.79
CA ILE A 174 17.24 -6.45 9.57
C ILE A 174 16.28 -5.29 9.36
N VAL A 175 15.55 -4.90 10.41
CA VAL A 175 14.53 -3.84 10.31
C VAL A 175 15.18 -2.46 10.05
N THR A 176 16.32 -2.17 10.69
CA THR A 176 17.12 -0.97 10.40
C THR A 176 17.60 -0.97 8.94
N PHE A 177 18.09 -2.10 8.42
CA PHE A 177 18.48 -2.21 7.02
C PHE A 177 17.31 -1.93 6.07
N LEU A 178 16.13 -2.53 6.33
CA LEU A 178 14.92 -2.26 5.55
C LEU A 178 14.53 -0.77 5.57
N GLY A 179 14.66 -0.12 6.73
CA GLY A 179 14.39 1.32 6.87
C GLY A 179 15.38 2.19 6.10
N LEU A 180 16.68 1.94 6.27
CA LEU A 180 17.74 2.69 5.58
C LEU A 180 17.68 2.50 4.05
N ALA A 181 17.34 1.30 3.58
CA ALA A 181 17.12 0.98 2.17
C ALA A 181 15.78 1.51 1.61
N ARG A 182 14.98 2.24 2.41
CA ARG A 182 13.65 2.76 2.05
C ARG A 182 12.68 1.69 1.56
N LEU A 183 12.75 0.50 2.14
CA LEU A 183 11.87 -0.63 1.83
C LEU A 183 10.56 -0.62 2.63
N GLY A 184 10.13 0.54 3.13
CA GLY A 184 8.86 0.69 3.86
C GLY A 184 7.61 0.33 3.04
N TRP A 185 7.71 0.33 1.72
CA TRP A 185 6.65 -0.13 0.81
C TRP A 185 6.36 -1.64 0.95
N LEU A 186 7.31 -2.45 1.43
CA LEU A 186 7.09 -3.90 1.65
C LEU A 186 5.97 -4.18 2.65
N VAL A 187 5.72 -3.26 3.58
CA VAL A 187 4.65 -3.41 4.58
C VAL A 187 3.27 -3.26 3.93
N GLU A 188 3.18 -2.67 2.74
CA GLU A 188 1.91 -2.49 2.01
C GLU A 188 1.38 -3.79 1.39
N PHE A 189 2.21 -4.83 1.28
CA PHE A 189 1.75 -6.17 0.87
C PHE A 189 0.99 -6.92 1.94
N ILE A 190 0.92 -6.39 3.17
CA ILE A 190 0.28 -7.06 4.29
C ILE A 190 -1.12 -6.46 4.47
N PRO A 191 -2.17 -7.17 4.07
CA PRO A 191 -3.51 -6.59 4.06
C PRO A 191 -4.12 -6.60 5.46
N LEU A 192 -5.07 -5.69 5.67
CA LEU A 192 -5.76 -5.52 6.96
C LEU A 192 -6.41 -6.81 7.52
N PRO A 193 -7.06 -7.67 6.72
CA PRO A 193 -7.63 -8.93 7.22
C PRO A 193 -6.58 -9.84 7.87
N SER A 194 -5.35 -9.89 7.34
CA SER A 194 -4.24 -10.67 7.89
C SER A 194 -3.81 -10.15 9.26
N ILE A 195 -3.73 -8.83 9.42
CA ILE A 195 -3.41 -8.16 10.69
C ILE A 195 -4.50 -8.48 11.73
N CYS A 196 -5.76 -8.32 11.35
CA CYS A 196 -6.90 -8.62 12.22
C CYS A 196 -6.96 -10.11 12.64
N ALA A 197 -6.67 -11.02 11.70
CA ALA A 197 -6.65 -12.45 11.95
C ALA A 197 -5.54 -12.83 12.93
N PHE A 198 -4.32 -12.31 12.69
CA PHE A 198 -3.18 -12.47 13.57
C PHE A 198 -3.46 -11.92 14.97
N MET A 199 -3.99 -10.70 15.09
CA MET A 199 -4.35 -10.08 16.37
C MET A 199 -5.39 -10.91 17.14
N THR A 200 -6.38 -11.47 16.43
CA THR A 200 -7.44 -12.29 17.04
C THR A 200 -6.91 -13.66 17.46
N GLY A 201 -6.17 -14.34 16.59
CA GLY A 201 -5.58 -15.65 16.87
C GLY A 201 -4.55 -15.60 18.00
N SER A 202 -3.61 -14.65 17.94
CA SER A 202 -2.62 -14.45 19.01
C SER A 202 -3.28 -14.02 20.31
N GLY A 203 -4.34 -13.19 20.25
CA GLY A 203 -5.09 -12.79 21.43
C GLY A 203 -5.74 -13.97 22.15
N VAL A 204 -6.39 -14.87 21.40
CA VAL A 204 -6.97 -16.11 21.95
C VAL A 204 -5.89 -17.02 22.52
N ASN A 205 -4.75 -17.17 21.83
CA ASN A 205 -3.60 -17.97 22.32
C ASN A 205 -3.07 -17.44 23.65
N ILE A 206 -2.84 -16.12 23.75
CA ILE A 206 -2.29 -15.50 24.96
C ILE A 206 -3.28 -15.62 26.12
N ILE A 207 -4.57 -15.36 25.89
CA ILE A 207 -5.60 -15.53 26.92
C ILE A 207 -5.60 -16.97 27.44
N ALA A 208 -5.65 -17.96 26.55
CA ALA A 208 -5.61 -19.37 26.92
C ALA A 208 -4.35 -19.73 27.73
N GLY A 209 -3.18 -19.20 27.34
CA GLY A 209 -1.93 -19.39 28.07
C GLY A 209 -1.89 -18.70 29.44
N GLN A 210 -2.68 -17.64 29.66
CA GLN A 210 -2.73 -16.93 30.94
C GLN A 210 -3.75 -17.50 31.93
N VAL A 211 -4.80 -18.20 31.47
CA VAL A 211 -5.81 -18.77 32.38
C VAL A 211 -5.20 -19.69 33.45
N PRO A 212 -4.25 -20.60 33.16
CA PRO A 212 -3.61 -21.40 34.21
C PRO A 212 -2.90 -20.58 35.29
N LYS A 213 -2.18 -19.52 34.88
CA LYS A 213 -1.49 -18.61 35.81
C LYS A 213 -2.50 -17.80 36.64
N LEU A 214 -3.59 -17.34 36.02
CA LEU A 214 -4.70 -16.65 36.68
C LEU A 214 -5.32 -17.50 37.79
N MET A 215 -5.48 -18.81 37.53
CA MET A 215 -6.12 -19.76 38.46
C MET A 215 -5.14 -20.43 39.44
N GLY A 216 -3.82 -20.24 39.28
CA GLY A 216 -2.78 -20.89 40.08
C GLY A 216 -2.57 -22.38 39.78
N ILE A 217 -3.01 -22.85 38.62
CA ILE A 217 -2.91 -24.25 38.20
C ILE A 217 -1.48 -24.53 37.73
N LYS A 218 -0.86 -25.59 38.25
CA LYS A 218 0.47 -26.07 37.83
C LYS A 218 0.34 -27.26 36.88
N GLY A 219 1.34 -27.45 36.01
CA GLY A 219 1.42 -28.63 35.14
C GLY A 219 0.72 -28.52 33.78
N VAL A 220 0.14 -27.37 33.44
CA VAL A 220 -0.40 -27.12 32.10
C VAL A 220 0.72 -26.59 31.20
N ASN A 221 0.98 -27.30 30.10
CA ASN A 221 1.89 -26.80 29.06
C ASN A 221 1.15 -25.73 28.22
N THR A 222 1.36 -24.46 28.58
CA THR A 222 0.72 -23.30 27.94
C THR A 222 1.19 -22.98 26.52
N ARG A 223 2.11 -23.78 25.97
CA ARG A 223 2.72 -23.57 24.64
C ARG A 223 2.39 -24.64 23.62
N GLN A 224 1.57 -25.63 24.00
CA GLN A 224 0.92 -26.47 23.01
C GLN A 224 -0.01 -25.64 22.12
N ALA A 225 -0.49 -26.23 21.02
CA ALA A 225 -1.54 -25.64 20.22
C ALA A 225 -2.69 -25.18 21.13
N THR A 226 -3.21 -23.97 20.86
CA THR A 226 -4.12 -23.25 21.75
C THR A 226 -5.28 -24.10 22.26
N TYR A 227 -5.86 -24.92 21.38
CA TYR A 227 -6.96 -25.81 21.74
C TYR A 227 -6.59 -26.84 22.82
N ARG A 228 -5.35 -27.36 22.82
CA ARG A 228 -4.86 -28.30 23.85
C ARG A 228 -4.67 -27.60 25.18
N VAL A 229 -4.13 -26.38 25.17
CA VAL A 229 -3.99 -25.57 26.39
C VAL A 229 -5.35 -25.36 27.04
N ILE A 230 -6.39 -25.04 26.25
CA ILE A 230 -7.75 -24.89 26.75
C ILE A 230 -8.25 -26.20 27.37
N ILE A 231 -8.11 -27.32 26.66
CA ILE A 231 -8.54 -28.65 27.15
C ILE A 231 -7.82 -29.04 28.45
N ASP A 232 -6.50 -28.90 28.51
CA ASP A 232 -5.71 -29.27 29.68
C ASP A 232 -5.97 -28.36 30.88
N THR A 233 -6.26 -27.08 30.62
CA THR A 233 -6.69 -26.13 31.65
C THR A 233 -8.04 -26.54 32.23
N LEU A 234 -9.01 -26.91 31.39
CA LEU A 234 -10.33 -27.36 31.83
C LEU A 234 -10.26 -28.68 32.61
N LYS A 235 -9.41 -29.61 32.19
CA LYS A 235 -9.19 -30.88 32.93
C LYS A 235 -8.59 -30.65 34.32
N ASN A 236 -7.68 -29.69 34.45
CA ASN A 236 -6.98 -29.40 35.71
C ASN A 236 -7.67 -28.31 36.55
N LEU A 237 -8.91 -27.94 36.24
CA LEU A 237 -9.62 -26.84 36.90
C LEU A 237 -9.83 -27.09 38.40
N GLY A 238 -9.98 -28.35 38.82
CA GLY A 238 -10.06 -28.75 40.23
C GLY A 238 -8.79 -28.47 41.04
N GLY A 239 -7.64 -28.21 40.39
CA GLY A 239 -6.37 -27.86 41.03
C GLY A 239 -6.16 -26.36 41.28
N SER A 240 -7.21 -25.55 41.17
CA SER A 240 -7.15 -24.09 41.38
C SER A 240 -6.77 -23.73 42.82
N LYS A 241 -5.97 -22.67 43.00
CA LYS A 241 -5.43 -22.24 44.30
C LYS A 241 -6.01 -20.91 44.76
N LEU A 242 -5.54 -20.41 45.91
CA LEU A 242 -5.83 -19.06 46.39
C LEU A 242 -5.46 -17.97 45.37
N ASP A 243 -4.50 -18.24 44.48
CA ASP A 243 -4.17 -17.41 43.33
C ASP A 243 -5.40 -17.08 42.46
N ALA A 244 -6.34 -18.03 42.29
CA ALA A 244 -7.57 -17.82 41.52
C ALA A 244 -8.44 -16.71 42.11
N ALA A 245 -8.54 -16.62 43.44
CA ALA A 245 -9.32 -15.59 44.11
C ALA A 245 -8.73 -14.20 43.81
N ILE A 246 -7.41 -14.07 43.79
CA ILE A 246 -6.70 -12.84 43.46
C ILE A 246 -6.84 -12.49 41.97
N GLY A 247 -6.51 -13.44 41.09
CA GLY A 247 -6.53 -13.24 39.65
C GLY A 247 -7.93 -12.90 39.13
N LEU A 248 -8.95 -13.68 39.51
CA LEU A 248 -10.31 -13.50 39.02
C LEU A 248 -10.94 -12.22 39.56
N SER A 249 -10.71 -11.87 40.83
CA SER A 249 -11.21 -10.62 41.40
C SER A 249 -10.49 -9.40 40.78
N ALA A 250 -9.18 -9.47 40.52
CA ALA A 250 -8.44 -8.42 39.84
C ALA A 250 -8.95 -8.20 38.40
N LEU A 251 -9.14 -9.29 37.65
CA LEU A 251 -9.69 -9.25 36.30
C LEU A 251 -11.11 -8.67 36.28
N THR A 252 -11.97 -9.11 37.20
CA THR A 252 -13.33 -8.60 37.35
C THR A 252 -13.30 -7.11 37.64
N MET A 253 -12.44 -6.65 38.55
CA MET A 253 -12.31 -5.24 38.91
C MET A 253 -11.82 -4.38 37.74
N LEU A 254 -10.89 -4.86 36.91
CA LEU A 254 -10.44 -4.17 35.70
C LEU A 254 -11.59 -3.91 34.71
N TYR A 255 -12.45 -4.93 34.48
CA TYR A 255 -13.62 -4.79 33.62
C TYR A 255 -14.72 -3.93 34.25
N LEU A 256 -14.97 -4.06 35.56
CA LEU A 256 -15.94 -3.22 36.27
C LEU A 256 -15.57 -1.74 36.19
N ILE A 257 -14.32 -1.38 36.48
CA ILE A 257 -13.83 0.00 36.37
C ILE A 257 -14.01 0.51 34.93
N ARG A 258 -13.67 -0.32 33.93
CA ARG A 258 -13.83 0.04 32.50
C ARG A 258 -15.29 0.30 32.13
N ILE A 259 -16.19 -0.63 32.46
CA ILE A 259 -17.62 -0.54 32.13
C ILE A 259 -18.23 0.68 32.83
N PHE A 260 -17.93 0.85 34.12
CA PHE A 260 -18.38 2.00 34.90
C PHE A 260 -17.91 3.32 34.27
N CYS A 261 -16.60 3.48 34.05
CA CYS A 261 -16.06 4.71 33.48
C CYS A 261 -16.58 4.98 32.07
N SER A 262 -16.71 3.95 31.23
CA SER A 262 -17.25 4.11 29.87
C SER A 262 -18.73 4.49 29.86
N THR A 263 -19.52 3.97 30.80
CA THR A 263 -20.95 4.28 30.91
C THR A 263 -21.14 5.68 31.47
N MET A 264 -20.39 6.04 32.52
CA MET A 264 -20.44 7.36 33.13
C MET A 264 -19.92 8.46 32.20
N ALA A 265 -18.88 8.19 31.39
CA ALA A 265 -18.42 9.13 30.37
C ALA A 265 -19.50 9.45 29.31
N LYS A 266 -20.34 8.47 28.97
CA LYS A 266 -21.49 8.67 28.07
C LYS A 266 -22.64 9.41 28.75
N LYS A 267 -22.95 9.09 30.02
CA LYS A 267 -24.03 9.73 30.79
C LYS A 267 -23.69 11.17 31.21
N GLN A 268 -22.44 11.47 31.49
CA GLN A 268 -21.95 12.77 31.93
C GLN A 268 -20.82 13.29 31.02
N PRO A 269 -21.14 13.82 29.83
CA PRO A 269 -20.14 14.29 28.87
C PRO A 269 -19.21 15.38 29.45
N GLN A 270 -19.72 16.24 30.34
CA GLN A 270 -18.95 17.29 30.99
C GLN A 270 -17.77 16.75 31.82
N ARG A 271 -17.89 15.55 32.39
CA ARG A 271 -16.85 14.89 33.20
C ARG A 271 -16.12 13.76 32.46
N ALA A 272 -16.32 13.63 31.14
CA ALA A 272 -15.75 12.55 30.34
C ALA A 272 -14.21 12.48 30.44
N LYS A 273 -13.52 13.62 30.52
CA LYS A 273 -12.06 13.67 30.72
C LYS A 273 -11.62 13.01 32.03
N LEU A 274 -12.33 13.27 33.13
CA LEU A 274 -12.02 12.67 34.43
C LEU A 274 -12.20 11.14 34.38
N TYR A 275 -13.33 10.67 33.86
CA TYR A 275 -13.58 9.23 33.69
C TYR A 275 -12.58 8.56 32.76
N PHE A 276 -12.09 9.27 31.75
CA PHE A 276 -11.02 8.80 30.87
C PHE A 276 -9.71 8.57 31.64
N PHE A 277 -9.26 9.54 32.45
CA PHE A 277 -8.03 9.38 33.25
C PHE A 277 -8.16 8.28 34.31
N ILE A 278 -9.30 8.20 35.00
CA ILE A 278 -9.57 7.10 35.95
C ILE A 278 -9.52 5.74 35.24
N SER A 279 -10.19 5.63 34.08
CA SER A 279 -10.18 4.39 33.28
C SER A 279 -8.80 4.01 32.78
N THR A 280 -7.93 4.99 32.56
CA THR A 280 -6.56 4.79 32.10
C THR A 280 -5.65 4.30 33.23
N LEU A 281 -5.77 4.89 34.42
CA LEU A 281 -5.00 4.51 35.60
C LEU A 281 -5.49 3.19 36.26
N ARG A 282 -6.58 2.60 35.77
CA ARG A 282 -7.16 1.35 36.31
C ARG A 282 -6.13 0.23 36.50
N THR A 283 -5.21 0.05 35.54
CA THR A 283 -4.23 -1.04 35.58
C THR A 283 -3.22 -0.82 36.70
N ALA A 284 -2.71 0.40 36.83
CA ALA A 284 -1.82 0.79 37.91
C ALA A 284 -2.52 0.67 39.28
N PHE A 285 -3.75 1.18 39.38
CA PHE A 285 -4.55 1.12 40.61
C PHE A 285 -4.82 -0.31 41.07
N VAL A 286 -5.30 -1.19 40.16
CA VAL A 286 -5.58 -2.58 40.49
C VAL A 286 -4.29 -3.30 40.90
N ILE A 287 -3.19 -3.13 40.17
CA ILE A 287 -1.92 -3.76 40.57
C ILE A 287 -1.46 -3.28 41.95
N LEU A 288 -1.48 -1.98 42.23
CA LEU A 288 -1.10 -1.45 43.54
C LEU A 288 -2.00 -1.98 44.66
N LEU A 289 -3.31 -2.07 44.44
CA LEU A 289 -4.25 -2.64 45.40
C LEU A 289 -3.92 -4.10 45.73
N TYR A 290 -3.73 -4.94 44.71
CA TYR A 290 -3.43 -6.36 44.91
C TYR A 290 -2.01 -6.62 45.40
N VAL A 291 -1.07 -5.71 45.13
CA VAL A 291 0.23 -5.68 45.82
C VAL A 291 0.05 -5.43 47.30
N GLY A 292 -0.78 -4.45 47.70
CA GLY A 292 -1.08 -4.18 49.11
C GLY A 292 -1.72 -5.38 49.82
N ILE A 293 -2.68 -6.04 49.18
CA ILE A 293 -3.31 -7.27 49.69
C ILE A 293 -2.28 -8.40 49.81
N SER A 294 -1.48 -8.63 48.78
CA SER A 294 -0.41 -9.65 48.77
C SER A 294 0.65 -9.38 49.84
N ALA A 295 1.05 -8.12 50.02
CA ALA A 295 1.97 -7.70 51.07
C ALA A 295 1.37 -8.01 52.45
N GLY A 296 0.12 -7.62 52.72
CA GLY A 296 -0.56 -7.93 53.97
C GLY A 296 -0.64 -9.44 54.28
N MET A 297 -0.80 -10.28 53.26
CA MET A 297 -0.82 -11.74 53.42
C MET A 297 0.56 -12.35 53.66
N ASN A 298 1.61 -11.79 53.07
CA ASN A 298 2.94 -12.41 52.98
C ASN A 298 4.05 -11.71 53.78
N ILE A 299 3.77 -10.58 54.45
CA ILE A 299 4.79 -9.81 55.19
C ILE A 299 5.48 -10.67 56.27
N ASN A 300 4.72 -11.56 56.92
CA ASN A 300 5.20 -12.49 57.94
C ASN A 300 5.63 -13.86 57.37
N HIS A 301 5.49 -14.08 56.06
CA HIS A 301 5.75 -15.37 55.38
C HIS A 301 6.64 -15.19 54.14
N ARG A 302 7.67 -14.32 54.24
CA ARG A 302 8.51 -13.94 53.10
C ARG A 302 9.25 -15.12 52.45
N SER A 303 9.58 -16.16 53.21
CA SER A 303 10.29 -17.36 52.73
C SER A 303 9.41 -18.41 52.06
N LYS A 304 8.11 -18.44 52.37
CA LYS A 304 7.12 -19.35 51.78
C LYS A 304 5.80 -18.60 51.55
N PRO A 305 5.70 -17.80 50.47
CA PRO A 305 4.51 -17.01 50.21
C PRO A 305 3.30 -17.91 49.97
N ARG A 306 2.13 -17.49 50.49
CA ARG A 306 0.87 -18.27 50.39
C ARG A 306 0.27 -18.28 48.99
N ILE A 307 0.72 -17.36 48.15
CA ILE A 307 0.31 -17.14 46.76
C ILE A 307 1.56 -16.97 45.91
N SER A 308 1.43 -17.19 44.60
CA SER A 308 2.52 -17.01 43.65
C SER A 308 2.83 -15.52 43.47
N ILE A 309 4.01 -15.09 43.92
CA ILE A 309 4.50 -13.71 43.79
C ILE A 309 5.71 -13.65 42.85
N VAL A 310 6.04 -12.45 42.36
CA VAL A 310 7.17 -12.21 41.46
C VAL A 310 8.51 -12.52 42.15
N GLY A 311 8.71 -12.06 43.39
CA GLY A 311 9.97 -12.23 44.11
C GLY A 311 10.98 -11.08 43.87
N ASP A 312 12.25 -11.33 44.16
CA ASP A 312 13.28 -10.28 44.13
C ASP A 312 13.49 -9.72 42.72
N VAL A 313 13.42 -8.39 42.61
CA VAL A 313 13.68 -7.63 41.38
C VAL A 313 14.89 -6.72 41.64
N PRO A 314 15.98 -6.85 40.88
CA PRO A 314 17.18 -6.04 41.10
C PRO A 314 16.90 -4.55 40.85
N SER A 315 17.53 -3.70 41.66
CA SER A 315 17.51 -2.25 41.44
C SER A 315 18.57 -1.84 40.44
N GLY A 316 18.19 -0.96 39.51
CA GLY A 316 19.08 -0.47 38.48
C GLY A 316 19.31 -1.41 37.29
N PHE A 317 20.20 -0.99 36.39
CA PHE A 317 20.60 -1.77 35.22
C PHE A 317 21.69 -2.78 35.59
N THR A 318 21.32 -3.86 36.26
CA THR A 318 22.27 -4.92 36.67
C THR A 318 22.71 -5.81 35.51
N HIS A 319 21.98 -5.78 34.39
CA HIS A 319 22.22 -6.61 33.20
C HIS A 319 22.73 -5.80 32.01
N ALA A 320 23.35 -4.63 32.25
CA ALA A 320 24.01 -3.86 31.20
C ALA A 320 25.30 -4.58 30.77
N ALA A 321 25.29 -5.11 29.55
CA ALA A 321 26.39 -5.87 28.98
C ALA A 321 26.39 -5.76 27.45
N VAL A 322 27.53 -6.05 26.83
CA VAL A 322 27.57 -6.22 25.37
C VAL A 322 26.83 -7.52 25.03
N PRO A 323 25.82 -7.50 24.14
CA PRO A 323 25.06 -8.70 23.80
C PRO A 323 25.97 -9.72 23.11
N GLU A 324 25.95 -10.96 23.61
CA GLU A 324 26.71 -12.05 23.00
C GLU A 324 26.02 -12.55 21.73
N ILE A 325 26.72 -12.44 20.60
CA ILE A 325 26.22 -12.87 19.30
C ILE A 325 27.22 -13.86 18.74
N ASN A 326 26.83 -15.14 18.74
CA ASN A 326 27.64 -16.22 18.20
C ASN A 326 26.82 -17.05 17.18
N THR A 327 27.53 -17.77 16.31
CA THR A 327 26.89 -18.62 15.29
C THR A 327 25.96 -19.69 15.88
N PRO A 328 26.30 -20.37 17.00
CA PRO A 328 25.38 -21.32 17.63
C PRO A 328 24.05 -20.71 18.06
N ILE A 329 24.06 -19.55 18.73
CA ILE A 329 22.86 -18.84 19.18
C ILE A 329 22.02 -18.41 17.98
N ILE A 330 22.62 -17.85 16.92
CA ILE A 330 21.86 -17.47 15.72
C ILE A 330 21.20 -18.69 15.08
N LYS A 331 21.91 -19.84 15.00
CA LYS A 331 21.36 -21.08 14.45
C LYS A 331 20.18 -21.62 15.23
N SER A 332 20.07 -21.32 16.53
CA SER A 332 18.95 -21.81 17.35
C SER A 332 17.61 -21.16 17.03
N PHE A 333 17.60 -19.97 16.39
CA PHE A 333 16.38 -19.21 16.11
C PHE A 333 16.23 -18.72 14.66
N VAL A 334 17.16 -19.06 13.76
CA VAL A 334 17.15 -18.59 12.37
C VAL A 334 15.86 -18.96 11.62
N SER A 335 15.23 -20.10 11.96
CA SER A 335 13.97 -20.54 11.35
C SER A 335 12.78 -19.66 11.73
N GLU A 336 12.79 -19.07 12.92
CA GLU A 336 11.73 -18.22 13.48
C GLU A 336 11.94 -16.74 13.17
N LEU A 337 13.14 -16.38 12.71
CA LEU A 337 13.54 -15.01 12.41
C LEU A 337 12.58 -14.30 11.42
N PRO A 338 12.10 -14.92 10.32
CA PRO A 338 11.16 -14.25 9.42
C PRO A 338 9.85 -13.89 10.12
N ALA A 339 9.33 -14.77 11.00
CA ALA A 339 8.11 -14.49 11.75
C ALA A 339 8.31 -13.34 12.74
N ALA A 340 9.42 -13.33 13.48
CA ALA A 340 9.76 -12.25 14.40
C ALA A 340 9.88 -10.89 13.69
N VAL A 341 10.57 -10.83 12.55
CA VAL A 341 10.70 -9.61 11.74
C VAL A 341 9.32 -9.16 11.25
N ILE A 342 8.52 -10.06 10.68
CA ILE A 342 7.17 -9.73 10.19
C ILE A 342 6.29 -9.18 11.33
N VAL A 343 6.33 -9.78 12.53
CA VAL A 343 5.56 -9.29 13.68
C VAL A 343 5.99 -7.87 14.07
N VAL A 344 7.30 -7.62 14.19
CA VAL A 344 7.83 -6.29 14.52
C VAL A 344 7.40 -5.24 13.49
N LEU A 345 7.52 -5.56 12.19
CA LEU A 345 7.15 -4.67 11.08
C LEU A 345 5.64 -4.38 11.07
N ILE A 346 4.81 -5.43 11.11
CA ILE A 346 3.36 -5.31 11.01
C ILE A 346 2.81 -4.51 12.19
N GLU A 347 3.15 -4.91 13.41
CA GLU A 347 2.56 -4.29 14.60
C GLU A 347 2.90 -2.81 14.65
N HIS A 348 4.17 -2.45 14.43
CA HIS A 348 4.61 -1.07 14.48
C HIS A 348 3.96 -0.19 13.41
N ILE A 349 4.00 -0.61 12.14
CA ILE A 349 3.51 0.21 11.03
C ILE A 349 1.98 0.29 10.99
N SER A 350 1.29 -0.79 11.37
CA SER A 350 -0.17 -0.76 11.43
C SER A 350 -0.66 0.24 12.47
N ILE A 351 0.01 0.29 13.63
CA ILE A 351 -0.29 1.25 14.69
C ILE A 351 0.09 2.67 14.24
N SER A 352 1.28 2.87 13.67
CA SER A 352 1.74 4.21 13.25
C SER A 352 0.80 4.82 12.22
N LYS A 353 0.49 4.10 11.14
CA LYS A 353 -0.41 4.56 10.07
C LYS A 353 -1.83 4.80 10.60
N SER A 354 -2.33 3.97 11.52
CA SER A 354 -3.66 4.15 12.10
C SER A 354 -3.75 5.45 12.91
N PHE A 355 -2.79 5.69 13.82
CA PHE A 355 -2.79 6.89 14.65
C PHE A 355 -2.39 8.15 13.90
N GLY A 356 -1.54 8.07 12.88
CA GLY A 356 -1.27 9.18 11.95
C GLY A 356 -2.56 9.69 11.28
N ARG A 357 -3.39 8.77 10.77
CA ARG A 357 -4.70 9.13 10.18
C ARG A 357 -5.68 9.69 11.21
N VAL A 358 -5.77 9.11 12.41
CA VAL A 358 -6.68 9.57 13.46
C VAL A 358 -6.31 10.98 13.94
N ASN A 359 -5.01 11.31 13.98
CA ASN A 359 -4.49 12.58 14.50
C ASN A 359 -4.04 13.55 13.40
N ASN A 360 -4.39 13.29 12.14
CA ASN A 360 -4.13 14.15 10.99
C ASN A 360 -2.64 14.51 10.75
N TYR A 361 -1.75 13.51 10.76
CA TYR A 361 -0.38 13.70 10.31
C TYR A 361 0.14 12.49 9.52
N VAL A 362 1.15 12.71 8.69
CA VAL A 362 1.71 11.70 7.79
C VAL A 362 2.83 10.95 8.49
N ILE A 363 2.86 9.64 8.27
CA ILE A 363 3.91 8.73 8.72
C ILE A 363 4.74 8.33 7.52
N ASP A 364 6.07 8.35 7.67
CA ASP A 364 6.97 7.68 6.74
C ASP A 364 7.26 6.27 7.27
N PRO A 365 6.77 5.20 6.59
CA PRO A 365 7.00 3.84 7.03
C PRO A 365 8.48 3.48 7.11
N SER A 366 9.31 3.94 6.16
CA SER A 366 10.74 3.60 6.14
C SER A 366 11.47 4.20 7.34
N GLN A 367 11.13 5.44 7.68
CA GLN A 367 11.70 6.13 8.84
C GLN A 367 11.24 5.49 10.16
N GLU A 368 9.98 5.04 10.24
CA GLU A 368 9.49 4.25 11.37
C GLU A 368 10.23 2.91 11.54
N LEU A 369 10.63 2.26 10.43
CA LEU A 369 11.48 1.06 10.47
C LEU A 369 12.87 1.36 11.04
N VAL A 370 13.48 2.50 10.67
CA VAL A 370 14.75 2.92 11.30
C VAL A 370 14.55 3.11 12.80
N ALA A 371 13.49 3.81 13.23
CA ALA A 371 13.25 4.11 14.64
C ALA A 371 13.09 2.85 15.51
N ILE A 372 12.27 1.90 15.08
CA ILE A 372 12.10 0.64 15.80
C ILE A 372 13.32 -0.29 15.67
N GLY A 373 13.98 -0.32 14.50
CA GLY A 373 15.16 -1.14 14.26
C GLY A 373 16.32 -0.73 15.16
N VAL A 374 16.65 0.58 15.21
CA VAL A 374 17.70 1.13 16.07
C VAL A 374 17.35 0.93 17.55
N SER A 375 16.08 1.06 17.93
CA SER A 375 15.65 0.79 19.31
C SER A 375 15.92 -0.66 19.75
N ASN A 376 15.72 -1.63 18.84
CA ASN A 376 16.02 -3.04 19.10
C ASN A 376 17.51 -3.39 18.96
N LEU A 377 18.25 -2.63 18.15
CA LEU A 377 19.70 -2.77 18.02
C LEU A 377 20.44 -2.31 19.28
N LEU A 378 20.02 -1.17 19.85
CA LEU A 378 20.66 -0.56 21.02
C LEU A 378 20.10 -1.06 22.35
N GLY A 379 18.84 -1.48 22.40
CA GLY A 379 18.19 -1.95 23.62
C GLY A 379 18.97 -3.04 24.39
N PRO A 380 19.45 -4.10 23.72
CA PRO A 380 20.16 -5.21 24.36
C PRO A 380 21.40 -4.82 25.17
N PHE A 381 22.03 -3.67 24.89
CA PHE A 381 23.16 -3.16 25.67
C PHE A 381 22.79 -2.83 27.13
N LEU A 382 21.51 -2.59 27.42
CA LEU A 382 20.97 -2.43 28.78
C LEU A 382 20.08 -3.61 29.21
N GLY A 383 20.19 -4.77 28.55
CA GLY A 383 19.38 -5.95 28.86
C GLY A 383 17.95 -5.89 28.31
N ALA A 384 17.69 -5.13 27.24
CA ALA A 384 16.40 -5.24 26.55
C ALA A 384 16.30 -6.52 25.70
N TYR A 385 15.07 -6.95 25.44
CA TYR A 385 14.69 -7.95 24.44
C TYR A 385 13.79 -7.31 23.37
N PRO A 386 13.37 -8.04 22.32
CA PRO A 386 12.64 -7.43 21.22
C PRO A 386 11.39 -6.66 21.65
N ALA A 387 11.32 -5.40 21.22
CA ALA A 387 10.28 -4.43 21.55
C ALA A 387 9.65 -3.85 20.28
N THR A 388 8.37 -3.50 20.36
CA THR A 388 7.63 -2.87 19.24
C THR A 388 6.54 -1.93 19.73
N GLY A 389 5.85 -1.27 18.80
CA GLY A 389 4.74 -0.38 19.07
C GLY A 389 3.59 -1.10 19.76
N SER A 390 3.05 -0.50 20.83
CA SER A 390 1.93 -1.07 21.57
C SER A 390 0.63 -0.33 21.30
N PHE A 391 -0.40 -1.05 20.84
CA PHE A 391 -1.71 -0.46 20.53
C PHE A 391 -2.35 0.19 21.76
N SER A 392 -2.39 -0.53 22.88
CA SER A 392 -3.04 -0.05 24.11
C SER A 392 -2.35 1.18 24.70
N ARG A 393 -1.02 1.19 24.76
CA ARG A 393 -0.24 2.34 25.26
C ARG A 393 -0.31 3.54 24.32
N THR A 394 -0.22 3.31 23.01
CA THR A 394 -0.35 4.35 21.99
C THR A 394 -1.73 5.00 22.01
N ALA A 395 -2.80 4.20 22.17
CA ALA A 395 -4.16 4.72 22.33
C ALA A 395 -4.32 5.61 23.57
N ILE A 396 -3.70 5.22 24.68
CA ILE A 396 -3.67 6.02 25.91
C ILE A 396 -2.89 7.31 25.69
N LYS A 397 -1.67 7.23 25.13
CA LYS A 397 -0.79 8.37 24.86
C LYS A 397 -1.46 9.40 23.94
N SER A 398 -2.08 8.93 22.87
CA SER A 398 -2.82 9.77 21.92
C SER A 398 -4.02 10.47 22.58
N LYS A 399 -4.86 9.72 23.31
CA LYS A 399 -6.03 10.28 24.00
C LYS A 399 -5.67 11.20 25.17
N ALA A 400 -4.50 11.01 25.79
CA ALA A 400 -3.95 11.92 26.79
C ALA A 400 -3.52 13.28 26.22
N GLY A 401 -3.53 13.44 24.88
CA GLY A 401 -3.25 14.70 24.22
C GLY A 401 -1.77 14.96 23.95
N VAL A 402 -0.98 13.89 23.71
CA VAL A 402 0.44 14.00 23.35
C VAL A 402 0.67 14.93 22.15
N ARG A 403 1.70 15.76 22.24
CA ARG A 403 2.04 16.78 21.25
C ARG A 403 3.26 16.39 20.44
N THR A 404 4.25 15.75 21.04
CA THR A 404 5.47 15.33 20.33
C THR A 404 5.97 13.95 20.75
N PRO A 405 6.88 13.33 19.96
CA PRO A 405 7.56 12.10 20.37
C PRO A 405 8.32 12.23 21.70
N PHE A 406 8.69 13.45 22.14
CA PHE A 406 9.44 13.71 23.37
C PHE A 406 8.75 13.19 24.65
N ALA A 407 7.43 13.02 24.64
CA ALA A 407 6.69 12.35 25.72
C ALA A 407 7.24 10.93 26.04
N GLY A 408 7.93 10.29 25.10
CA GLY A 408 8.67 9.05 25.33
C GLY A 408 9.79 9.21 26.36
N VAL A 409 10.54 10.31 26.34
CA VAL A 409 11.60 10.60 27.33
C VAL A 409 11.01 10.73 28.73
N ILE A 410 9.87 11.42 28.86
CA ILE A 410 9.16 11.55 30.15
C ILE A 410 8.70 10.17 30.64
N THR A 411 8.23 9.32 29.73
CA THR A 411 7.89 7.92 30.05
C THR A 411 9.13 7.15 30.51
N ALA A 412 10.29 7.35 29.86
CA ALA A 412 11.55 6.74 30.25
C ALA A 412 11.94 7.13 31.68
N ILE A 413 11.80 8.41 32.05
CA ILE A 413 12.09 8.91 33.41
C ILE A 413 11.19 8.24 34.45
N VAL A 414 9.90 8.07 34.16
CA VAL A 414 8.96 7.38 35.06
C VAL A 414 9.34 5.91 35.23
N VAL A 415 9.71 5.22 34.15
CA VAL A 415 10.18 3.82 34.20
C VAL A 415 11.49 3.72 34.97
N LEU A 416 12.43 4.64 34.75
CA LEU A 416 13.70 4.71 35.46
C LEU A 416 13.48 4.89 36.97
N LEU A 417 12.60 5.82 37.36
CA LEU A 417 12.24 6.01 38.76
C LEU A 417 11.61 4.75 39.36
N ALA A 418 10.72 4.09 38.63
CA ALA A 418 10.13 2.83 39.08
C ALA A 418 11.19 1.73 39.28
N LEU A 419 12.18 1.67 38.39
CA LEU A 419 13.25 0.69 38.39
C LEU A 419 14.21 0.85 39.59
N TYR A 420 14.41 2.07 40.08
CA TYR A 420 15.25 2.33 41.26
C TYR A 420 14.48 2.39 42.58
N ALA A 421 13.26 2.93 42.57
CA ALA A 421 12.52 3.25 43.81
C ALA A 421 11.43 2.23 44.18
N LEU A 422 10.87 1.49 43.22
CA LEU A 422 9.70 0.61 43.45
C LEU A 422 10.04 -0.88 43.56
N THR A 423 11.31 -1.28 43.55
CA THR A 423 11.74 -2.70 43.60
C THR A 423 11.20 -3.45 44.81
N ALA A 424 11.20 -2.82 45.99
CA ALA A 424 10.64 -3.40 47.21
C ALA A 424 9.12 -3.65 47.11
N VAL A 425 8.41 -2.82 46.34
CA VAL A 425 6.97 -2.98 46.05
C VAL A 425 6.77 -4.11 45.05
N PHE A 426 7.64 -4.23 44.05
CA PHE A 426 7.56 -5.26 43.01
C PHE A 426 7.66 -6.68 43.56
N PHE A 427 8.40 -6.88 44.66
CA PHE A 427 8.51 -8.18 45.33
C PHE A 427 7.15 -8.82 45.62
N TYR A 428 6.18 -8.02 46.06
CA TYR A 428 4.87 -8.50 46.49
C TYR A 428 3.84 -8.60 45.36
N ILE A 429 4.21 -8.35 44.10
CA ILE A 429 3.28 -8.45 42.99
C ILE A 429 2.79 -9.90 42.85
N PRO A 430 1.46 -10.17 42.90
CA PRO A 430 0.93 -11.49 42.66
C PRO A 430 0.95 -11.83 41.16
N ASN A 431 1.48 -12.99 40.81
CA ASN A 431 1.55 -13.48 39.42
C ASN A 431 0.14 -13.64 38.81
N ALA A 432 -0.86 -14.02 39.62
CA ALA A 432 -2.26 -14.08 39.18
C ALA A 432 -2.83 -12.70 38.82
N GLY A 433 -2.42 -11.64 39.52
CA GLY A 433 -2.81 -10.26 39.20
C GLY A 433 -2.20 -9.79 37.87
N LEU A 434 -0.93 -10.12 37.62
CA LEU A 434 -0.29 -9.85 36.32
C LEU A 434 -0.98 -10.60 35.18
N ALA A 435 -1.32 -11.88 35.37
CA ALA A 435 -2.08 -12.66 34.39
C ALA A 435 -3.43 -12.00 34.05
N GLY A 436 -4.14 -11.48 35.06
CA GLY A 436 -5.37 -10.71 34.88
C GLY A 436 -5.17 -9.43 34.06
N VAL A 437 -4.08 -8.70 34.30
CA VAL A 437 -3.71 -7.52 33.49
C VAL A 437 -3.43 -7.89 32.04
N ILE A 438 -2.73 -9.00 31.78
CA ILE A 438 -2.45 -9.48 30.42
C ILE A 438 -3.76 -9.84 29.71
N ILE A 439 -4.63 -10.64 30.34
CA ILE A 439 -5.93 -11.04 29.76
C ILE A 439 -6.76 -9.81 29.42
N HIS A 440 -6.82 -8.83 30.33
CA HIS A 440 -7.55 -7.58 30.11
C HIS A 440 -6.96 -6.75 28.95
N ALA A 441 -5.63 -6.64 28.88
CA ALA A 441 -4.96 -5.86 27.85
C ALA A 441 -5.09 -6.49 26.44
N VAL A 442 -5.03 -7.81 26.35
CA VAL A 442 -5.12 -8.56 25.10
C VAL A 442 -6.57 -8.61 24.58
N GLY A 443 -7.57 -8.63 25.47
CA GLY A 443 -8.98 -8.54 25.08
C GLY A 443 -9.32 -7.31 24.23
N ASP A 444 -8.56 -6.22 24.39
CA ASP A 444 -8.72 -4.99 23.60
C ASP A 444 -8.18 -5.08 22.16
N VAL A 445 -7.39 -6.11 21.86
CA VAL A 445 -6.74 -6.31 20.56
C VAL A 445 -7.54 -7.28 19.67
N ILE A 446 -8.47 -8.06 20.24
CA ILE A 446 -9.30 -8.99 19.47
C ILE A 446 -10.25 -8.22 18.53
N THR A 447 -10.31 -8.66 17.27
CA THR A 447 -11.10 -7.96 16.25
C THR A 447 -12.61 -8.06 16.54
N PRO A 448 -13.34 -6.93 16.66
CA PRO A 448 -14.77 -6.97 16.92
C PRO A 448 -15.58 -7.57 15.75
N PRO A 449 -16.70 -8.28 16.00
CA PRO A 449 -17.54 -8.86 14.95
C PRO A 449 -18.04 -7.86 13.91
N LYS A 450 -18.24 -6.59 14.32
CA LYS A 450 -18.64 -5.50 13.40
C LYS A 450 -17.61 -5.28 12.28
N VAL A 451 -16.31 -5.44 12.56
CA VAL A 451 -15.24 -5.28 11.57
C VAL A 451 -15.24 -6.47 10.60
N VAL A 452 -15.44 -7.69 11.09
CA VAL A 452 -15.54 -8.88 10.24
C VAL A 452 -16.76 -8.79 9.30
N TYR A 453 -17.89 -8.26 9.77
CA TYR A 453 -19.05 -7.99 8.91
C TYR A 453 -18.77 -6.91 7.85
N GLN A 454 -17.94 -5.92 8.16
CA GLN A 454 -17.50 -4.94 7.14
C GLN A 454 -16.66 -5.60 6.05
N PHE A 455 -15.77 -6.54 6.40
CA PHE A 455 -15.04 -7.33 5.39
C PHE A 455 -16.00 -8.08 4.46
N TRP A 456 -17.06 -8.70 5.00
CA TRP A 456 -18.08 -9.36 4.17
C TRP A 456 -18.75 -8.42 3.16
N ARG A 457 -19.08 -7.19 3.60
CA ARG A 457 -19.71 -6.19 2.73
C ARG A 457 -18.77 -5.65 1.65
N VAL A 458 -17.46 -5.70 1.86
CA VAL A 458 -16.44 -5.24 0.91
C VAL A 458 -16.02 -6.37 -0.03
N SER A 459 -15.54 -7.49 0.52
CA SER A 459 -15.17 -8.68 -0.24
C SER A 459 -15.32 -9.95 0.60
N PRO A 460 -16.25 -10.87 0.26
CA PRO A 460 -16.44 -12.13 0.98
C PRO A 460 -15.17 -13.00 1.10
N LEU A 461 -14.25 -12.91 0.13
CA LEU A 461 -12.99 -13.67 0.16
C LEU A 461 -12.10 -13.26 1.33
N GLU A 462 -12.14 -11.99 1.76
CA GLU A 462 -11.33 -11.51 2.90
C GLU A 462 -11.77 -12.14 4.22
N VAL A 463 -13.06 -12.45 4.36
CA VAL A 463 -13.60 -13.15 5.54
C VAL A 463 -13.07 -14.57 5.62
N ILE A 464 -12.95 -15.25 4.47
CA ILE A 464 -12.36 -16.61 4.41
C ILE A 464 -10.89 -16.56 4.82
N ILE A 465 -10.12 -15.59 4.30
CA ILE A 465 -8.71 -15.41 4.67
C ILE A 465 -8.58 -15.14 6.18
N PHE A 466 -9.43 -14.27 6.72
CA PHE A 466 -9.45 -13.94 8.14
C PHE A 466 -9.67 -15.19 9.00
N PHE A 467 -10.72 -15.97 8.73
CA PHE A 467 -11.00 -17.17 9.51
C PHE A 467 -9.96 -18.28 9.30
N ALA A 468 -9.41 -18.43 8.09
CA ALA A 468 -8.32 -19.36 7.85
C ALA A 468 -7.10 -19.03 8.73
N GLY A 469 -6.71 -17.76 8.82
CA GLY A 469 -5.62 -17.31 9.70
C GLY A 469 -5.89 -17.57 11.18
N VAL A 470 -7.10 -17.24 11.65
CA VAL A 470 -7.50 -17.47 13.06
C VAL A 470 -7.49 -18.97 13.38
N LEU A 471 -8.08 -19.80 12.52
CA LEU A 471 -8.13 -21.26 12.73
C LEU A 471 -6.73 -21.87 12.73
N VAL A 472 -5.87 -21.55 11.75
CA VAL A 472 -4.50 -22.05 11.71
C VAL A 472 -3.72 -21.61 12.96
N THR A 473 -3.92 -20.38 13.44
CA THR A 473 -3.29 -19.90 14.69
C THR A 473 -3.72 -20.71 15.91
N ILE A 474 -5.00 -21.09 15.99
CA ILE A 474 -5.55 -21.84 17.14
C ILE A 474 -5.10 -23.31 17.11
N PHE A 475 -5.09 -23.93 15.93
CA PHE A 475 -4.83 -25.36 15.75
C PHE A 475 -3.36 -25.71 15.50
N SER A 476 -2.54 -24.77 15.04
CA SER A 476 -1.13 -24.96 14.73
C SER A 476 -0.26 -24.00 15.54
N SER A 477 0.17 -22.88 14.95
CA SER A 477 1.03 -21.88 15.58
C SER A 477 0.71 -20.48 15.06
N ILE A 478 1.15 -19.46 15.80
CA ILE A 478 0.92 -18.05 15.43
C ILE A 478 1.63 -17.72 14.11
N GLU A 479 2.85 -18.23 13.93
CA GLU A 479 3.67 -18.03 12.74
C GLU A 479 2.98 -18.61 11.50
N ASN A 480 2.47 -19.84 11.59
CA ASN A 480 1.74 -20.48 10.51
C ASN A 480 0.45 -19.73 10.13
N GLY A 481 -0.23 -19.12 11.11
CA GLY A 481 -1.39 -18.27 10.86
C GLY A 481 -1.05 -17.03 10.03
N ILE A 482 0.08 -16.38 10.33
CA ILE A 482 0.59 -15.24 9.55
C ILE A 482 0.92 -15.69 8.12
N TYR A 483 1.69 -16.77 7.96
CA TYR A 483 2.05 -17.27 6.63
C TYR A 483 0.83 -17.64 5.78
N THR A 484 -0.17 -18.27 6.39
CA THR A 484 -1.41 -18.65 5.70
C THR A 484 -2.14 -17.42 5.17
N THR A 485 -2.32 -16.39 6.00
CA THR A 485 -3.07 -15.19 5.60
C THR A 485 -2.35 -14.41 4.50
N ILE A 486 -1.04 -14.18 4.65
CA ILE A 486 -0.24 -13.47 3.65
C ILE A 486 -0.21 -14.26 2.33
N ALA A 487 0.01 -15.58 2.36
CA ALA A 487 0.05 -16.41 1.17
C ALA A 487 -1.31 -16.46 0.45
N MET A 488 -2.42 -16.59 1.19
CA MET A 488 -3.75 -16.57 0.60
C MET A 488 -4.09 -15.20 -0.01
N SER A 489 -3.75 -14.11 0.67
CA SER A 489 -3.93 -12.76 0.12
C SER A 489 -3.10 -12.52 -1.14
N ALA A 490 -1.83 -12.94 -1.13
CA ALA A 490 -0.97 -12.86 -2.30
C ALA A 490 -1.53 -13.70 -3.45
N ALA A 491 -2.01 -14.92 -3.18
CA ALA A 491 -2.65 -15.78 -4.17
C ALA A 491 -3.91 -15.13 -4.77
N VAL A 492 -4.72 -14.42 -3.98
CA VAL A 492 -5.88 -13.67 -4.48
C VAL A 492 -5.44 -12.51 -5.38
N VAL A 493 -4.39 -11.76 -5.02
CA VAL A 493 -3.85 -10.68 -5.88
C VAL A 493 -3.33 -11.25 -7.19
N VAL A 494 -2.50 -12.29 -7.14
CA VAL A 494 -1.96 -12.97 -8.33
C VAL A 494 -3.08 -13.53 -9.20
N PHE A 495 -4.08 -14.19 -8.60
CA PHE A 495 -5.23 -14.70 -9.34
C PHE A 495 -6.01 -13.58 -10.03
N ARG A 496 -6.27 -12.46 -9.34
CA ARG A 496 -6.95 -11.31 -9.93
C ARG A 496 -6.16 -10.75 -11.11
N LEU A 497 -4.84 -10.56 -10.96
CA LEU A 497 -3.95 -10.08 -12.02
C LEU A 497 -3.92 -11.02 -13.24
N PHE A 498 -3.96 -12.34 -13.04
CA PHE A 498 -3.87 -13.32 -14.13
C PHE A 498 -5.21 -13.52 -14.86
N LYS A 499 -6.32 -13.42 -14.15
CA LYS A 499 -7.68 -13.65 -14.68
C LYS A 499 -8.43 -12.37 -15.04
N THR A 500 -7.73 -11.24 -15.15
CA THR A 500 -8.34 -9.98 -15.56
C THR A 500 -8.88 -10.10 -17.00
N ARG A 501 -10.14 -9.71 -17.22
CA ARG A 501 -10.80 -9.77 -18.54
C ARG A 501 -10.94 -8.39 -19.15
N GLY A 502 -10.50 -8.24 -20.39
CA GLY A 502 -10.71 -7.02 -21.16
C GLY A 502 -12.12 -6.99 -21.72
N ARG A 503 -12.58 -5.81 -22.13
CA ARG A 503 -13.96 -5.60 -22.58
C ARG A 503 -13.97 -4.98 -23.95
N PHE A 504 -14.85 -5.49 -24.80
CA PHE A 504 -15.19 -4.81 -26.05
C PHE A 504 -16.14 -3.65 -25.76
N LEU A 505 -15.82 -2.49 -26.33
CA LEU A 505 -16.62 -1.30 -26.18
C LEU A 505 -17.40 -1.01 -27.46
N GLY A 506 -18.55 -0.38 -27.30
CA GLY A 506 -19.24 0.28 -28.39
C GLY A 506 -19.57 1.73 -28.05
N VAL A 507 -20.06 2.43 -29.06
CA VAL A 507 -20.31 3.86 -29.05
C VAL A 507 -21.77 4.13 -28.69
N VAL A 508 -21.97 5.09 -27.80
CA VAL A 508 -23.28 5.61 -27.38
C VAL A 508 -23.23 7.14 -27.41
N ARG A 509 -24.32 7.79 -27.81
CA ARG A 509 -24.43 9.25 -27.70
C ARG A 509 -24.89 9.61 -26.30
N VAL A 510 -24.06 10.33 -25.55
CA VAL A 510 -24.32 10.75 -24.18
C VAL A 510 -24.58 12.25 -24.16
N ARG A 511 -25.62 12.66 -23.43
CA ARG A 511 -25.93 14.06 -23.14
C ARG A 511 -25.70 14.32 -21.65
N THR A 512 -24.89 15.30 -21.31
CA THR A 512 -24.63 15.70 -19.91
C THR A 512 -25.63 16.76 -19.46
N MET A 513 -26.53 16.42 -18.55
CA MET A 513 -27.51 17.36 -18.00
C MET A 513 -27.11 17.79 -16.58
N LYS A 514 -27.12 19.11 -16.31
CA LYS A 514 -26.98 19.66 -14.96
C LYS A 514 -28.38 19.75 -14.34
N ALA A 515 -28.62 18.97 -13.29
CA ALA A 515 -29.86 19.07 -12.54
C ALA A 515 -29.69 20.08 -11.41
N ASN A 516 -30.50 21.14 -11.42
CA ASN A 516 -30.62 22.04 -10.27
C ASN A 516 -31.58 21.40 -9.27
N VAL A 517 -31.05 20.98 -8.12
CA VAL A 517 -31.88 20.52 -7.01
C VAL A 517 -32.29 21.75 -6.20
N SER A 518 -33.46 22.31 -6.48
CA SER A 518 -34.08 23.31 -5.60
C SER A 518 -34.70 22.61 -4.38
N ASP A 519 -34.59 23.23 -3.21
CA ASP A 519 -35.04 22.71 -1.91
C ASP A 519 -36.42 22.05 -1.95
N GLY A 520 -36.45 20.73 -1.75
CA GLY A 520 -37.57 19.97 -1.17
C GLY A 520 -38.87 19.83 -1.98
N THR A 521 -39.11 20.61 -3.03
CA THR A 521 -40.25 20.42 -3.93
C THR A 521 -39.81 19.73 -5.21
N SER A 522 -40.29 18.50 -5.39
CA SER A 522 -40.09 17.68 -6.58
C SER A 522 -40.88 18.22 -7.77
N SER A 523 -40.56 19.43 -8.21
CA SER A 523 -40.84 19.87 -9.57
C SER A 523 -39.66 19.44 -10.45
N PRO A 524 -39.87 18.87 -11.64
CA PRO A 524 -38.77 18.61 -12.56
C PRO A 524 -38.12 19.96 -12.87
N GLY A 525 -36.95 20.21 -12.28
CA GLY A 525 -36.20 21.45 -12.51
C GLY A 525 -36.01 21.65 -14.01
N SER A 526 -36.11 22.89 -14.47
CA SER A 526 -35.74 23.27 -15.83
C SER A 526 -34.32 22.77 -16.09
N VAL A 527 -34.19 21.84 -17.02
CA VAL A 527 -32.90 21.31 -17.45
C VAL A 527 -32.28 22.38 -18.35
N ASP A 528 -31.17 22.98 -17.92
CA ASP A 528 -30.41 23.89 -18.76
C ASP A 528 -29.75 23.09 -19.88
N GLU A 529 -30.26 23.24 -21.10
CA GLU A 529 -29.68 22.64 -22.30
C GLU A 529 -28.49 23.49 -22.76
N GLY A 530 -27.30 23.22 -22.23
CA GLY A 530 -26.08 23.75 -22.83
C GLY A 530 -25.90 23.17 -24.25
N GLU A 531 -25.84 24.02 -25.26
CA GLU A 531 -25.73 23.66 -26.69
C GLU A 531 -24.50 22.78 -27.03
N GLY A 532 -23.51 22.66 -26.13
CA GLY A 532 -22.33 21.79 -26.27
C GLY A 532 -22.38 20.41 -25.57
N SER A 533 -23.55 19.93 -25.15
CA SER A 533 -23.67 18.76 -24.23
C SER A 533 -23.61 17.37 -24.88
N LEU A 534 -23.64 17.27 -26.22
CA LEU A 534 -23.60 15.98 -26.93
C LEU A 534 -22.17 15.48 -27.09
N ARG A 535 -21.85 14.34 -26.49
CA ARG A 535 -20.56 13.65 -26.65
C ARG A 535 -20.74 12.17 -26.93
N ALA A 536 -19.74 11.57 -27.57
CA ALA A 536 -19.64 10.12 -27.61
C ALA A 536 -19.26 9.57 -26.23
N GLY A 537 -19.88 8.46 -25.84
CA GLY A 537 -19.55 7.68 -24.68
C GLY A 537 -19.27 6.25 -25.09
N PHE A 538 -18.28 5.63 -24.44
CA PHE A 538 -17.86 4.27 -24.73
C PHE A 538 -18.33 3.35 -23.60
N LEU A 539 -19.22 2.41 -23.92
CA LEU A 539 -19.78 1.46 -22.96
C LEU A 539 -19.45 0.02 -23.36
N PRO A 540 -19.25 -0.90 -22.39
CA PRO A 540 -19.08 -2.31 -22.68
C PRO A 540 -20.30 -2.89 -23.40
N LEU A 541 -20.06 -3.71 -24.43
CA LEU A 541 -21.12 -4.41 -25.17
C LEU A 541 -21.91 -5.39 -24.29
N ASP A 542 -21.30 -5.88 -23.21
CA ASP A 542 -21.91 -6.85 -22.27
C ASP A 542 -22.68 -6.20 -21.12
N HIS A 543 -22.72 -4.87 -21.03
CA HIS A 543 -23.28 -4.11 -19.90
C HIS A 543 -22.72 -4.51 -18.51
N GLY A 544 -21.56 -5.17 -18.45
CA GLY A 544 -20.98 -5.71 -17.22
C GLY A 544 -20.42 -4.66 -16.25
N ASN A 545 -20.62 -3.37 -16.53
CA ASN A 545 -20.26 -2.24 -15.66
C ASN A 545 -21.46 -1.71 -14.84
N GLY A 546 -22.63 -2.36 -14.90
CA GLY A 546 -23.84 -1.89 -14.23
C GLY A 546 -24.55 -0.74 -14.96
N ALA A 547 -24.19 -0.46 -16.22
CA ALA A 547 -24.93 0.46 -17.06
C ALA A 547 -26.36 -0.04 -17.29
N ASN A 548 -27.29 0.89 -17.53
CA ASN A 548 -28.69 0.56 -17.79
C ASN A 548 -28.78 -0.34 -19.05
N PRO A 549 -29.34 -1.57 -18.94
CA PRO A 549 -29.42 -2.50 -20.06
C PRO A 549 -30.33 -2.03 -21.20
N LYS A 550 -31.12 -0.96 -20.99
CA LYS A 550 -31.94 -0.35 -22.04
C LYS A 550 -31.13 0.50 -23.03
N VAL A 551 -29.90 0.86 -22.70
CA VAL A 551 -29.04 1.66 -23.58
C VAL A 551 -28.52 0.76 -24.69
N VAL A 552 -28.84 1.06 -25.95
CA VAL A 552 -28.34 0.27 -27.09
C VAL A 552 -26.93 0.69 -27.42
N VAL A 553 -25.96 -0.19 -27.14
CA VAL A 553 -24.55 0.01 -27.48
C VAL A 553 -24.29 -0.61 -28.86
N ARG A 554 -23.68 0.14 -29.79
CA ARG A 554 -23.35 -0.34 -31.14
C ARG A 554 -21.85 -0.29 -31.39
N THR A 555 -21.34 -1.21 -32.21
CA THR A 555 -19.97 -1.10 -32.74
C THR A 555 -19.82 0.18 -33.57
N PRO A 556 -18.65 0.85 -33.54
CA PRO A 556 -18.45 2.12 -34.24
C PRO A 556 -18.68 1.99 -35.75
N TYR A 557 -18.17 0.91 -36.35
CA TYR A 557 -18.30 0.61 -37.77
C TYR A 557 -18.11 -0.90 -38.00
N PRO A 558 -18.78 -1.54 -38.99
CA PRO A 558 -18.60 -2.97 -39.25
C PRO A 558 -17.14 -3.33 -39.56
N GLY A 559 -16.54 -4.19 -38.73
CA GLY A 559 -15.12 -4.58 -38.86
C GLY A 559 -14.13 -3.69 -38.10
N VAL A 560 -14.61 -2.72 -37.31
CA VAL A 560 -13.79 -1.91 -36.39
C VAL A 560 -14.14 -2.28 -34.95
N PHE A 561 -13.16 -2.79 -34.21
CA PHE A 561 -13.32 -3.23 -32.83
C PHE A 561 -12.61 -2.31 -31.85
N ILE A 562 -13.28 -1.98 -30.74
CA ILE A 562 -12.68 -1.24 -29.64
C ILE A 562 -12.47 -2.19 -28.47
N TYR A 563 -11.23 -2.34 -28.01
CA TYR A 563 -10.88 -3.21 -26.89
C TYR A 563 -10.22 -2.42 -25.78
N ARG A 564 -10.80 -2.49 -24.58
CA ARG A 564 -10.25 -1.87 -23.37
C ARG A 564 -9.68 -2.92 -22.44
N PHE A 565 -8.42 -2.74 -22.06
CA PHE A 565 -7.81 -3.51 -20.98
C PHE A 565 -8.43 -3.13 -19.64
N ALA A 566 -8.64 -4.13 -18.78
CA ALA A 566 -9.22 -3.86 -17.46
C ALA A 566 -8.15 -3.42 -16.44
N GLU A 567 -6.91 -3.88 -16.60
CA GLU A 567 -5.74 -3.56 -15.78
C GLU A 567 -4.49 -3.54 -16.69
N GLY A 568 -3.28 -3.52 -16.11
CA GLY A 568 -2.01 -3.50 -16.86
C GLY A 568 -1.84 -4.66 -17.84
N PHE A 569 -1.13 -4.42 -18.95
CA PHE A 569 -0.92 -5.38 -20.03
C PHE A 569 0.49 -5.99 -19.97
N ASN A 570 0.61 -7.08 -19.22
CA ASN A 570 1.89 -7.71 -18.87
C ASN A 570 1.90 -9.22 -19.17
N TYR A 571 3.05 -9.87 -19.08
CA TYR A 571 3.26 -11.29 -19.39
C TYR A 571 2.24 -12.25 -18.76
N PRO A 572 1.70 -12.04 -17.52
CA PRO A 572 0.80 -13.02 -16.95
C PRO A 572 -0.62 -12.97 -17.54
N ASN A 573 -1.05 -11.82 -18.07
CA ASN A 573 -2.42 -11.62 -18.55
C ASN A 573 -2.50 -11.33 -20.05
N ALA A 574 -1.38 -11.04 -20.72
CA ALA A 574 -1.33 -10.72 -22.14
C ALA A 574 -2.00 -11.80 -23.00
N SER A 575 -1.66 -13.08 -22.77
CA SER A 575 -2.27 -14.19 -23.49
C SER A 575 -3.78 -14.27 -23.26
N HIS A 576 -4.27 -13.99 -22.04
CA HIS A 576 -5.70 -14.06 -21.76
C HIS A 576 -6.48 -12.95 -22.49
N TYR A 577 -5.96 -11.72 -22.48
CA TYR A 577 -6.56 -10.59 -23.20
C TYR A 577 -6.57 -10.82 -24.71
N LEU A 578 -5.43 -11.22 -25.27
CA LEU A 578 -5.23 -11.37 -26.70
C LEU A 578 -5.97 -12.58 -27.29
N ASN A 579 -6.07 -13.69 -26.54
CA ASN A 579 -6.92 -14.82 -26.94
C ASN A 579 -8.39 -14.41 -26.96
N HIS A 580 -8.87 -13.67 -25.95
CA HIS A 580 -10.23 -13.17 -25.96
C HIS A 580 -10.48 -12.17 -27.11
N LEU A 581 -9.49 -11.31 -27.42
CA LEU A 581 -9.57 -10.38 -28.55
C LEU A 581 -9.71 -11.12 -29.88
N THR A 582 -8.80 -12.05 -30.15
CA THR A 582 -8.77 -12.83 -31.40
C THR A 582 -9.96 -13.76 -31.54
N GLU A 583 -10.38 -14.43 -30.47
CA GLU A 583 -11.55 -15.32 -30.50
C GLU A 583 -12.85 -14.59 -30.84
N THR A 584 -13.05 -13.39 -30.29
CA THR A 584 -14.22 -12.57 -30.61
C THR A 584 -14.14 -12.04 -32.04
N ILE A 585 -12.98 -11.55 -32.49
CA ILE A 585 -12.80 -11.08 -33.87
C ILE A 585 -13.06 -12.20 -34.87
N PHE A 586 -12.51 -13.40 -34.69
CA PHE A 586 -12.77 -14.53 -35.60
C PHE A 586 -14.22 -15.04 -35.56
N LYS A 587 -14.93 -14.82 -34.45
CA LYS A 587 -16.34 -15.16 -34.33
C LYS A 587 -17.22 -14.14 -35.08
N GLU A 588 -16.90 -12.85 -34.99
CA GLU A 588 -17.72 -11.77 -35.53
C GLU A 588 -17.35 -11.36 -36.95
N CYS A 589 -16.15 -11.68 -37.43
CA CYS A 589 -15.68 -11.36 -38.78
C CYS A 589 -15.49 -12.60 -39.66
N ARG A 590 -15.59 -12.37 -40.97
CA ARG A 590 -15.15 -13.33 -42.00
C ARG A 590 -13.80 -12.92 -42.59
N ARG A 591 -13.15 -13.87 -43.25
CA ARG A 591 -11.90 -13.65 -43.97
C ARG A 591 -12.10 -12.78 -45.22
N THR A 592 -11.16 -11.89 -45.52
CA THR A 592 -11.26 -10.96 -46.67
C THR A 592 -11.26 -11.68 -48.02
N ASN A 593 -10.32 -12.61 -48.22
CA ASN A 593 -10.22 -13.37 -49.46
C ASN A 593 -10.28 -14.89 -49.18
N PRO A 594 -11.41 -15.55 -49.52
CA PRO A 594 -11.56 -16.99 -49.39
C PRO A 594 -10.56 -17.80 -50.22
N ALA A 595 -10.00 -17.24 -51.31
CA ALA A 595 -9.06 -17.94 -52.19
C ALA A 595 -7.67 -18.15 -51.55
N LEU A 596 -7.33 -17.39 -50.51
CA LEU A 596 -6.05 -17.53 -49.79
C LEU A 596 -6.04 -18.70 -48.79
N LEU A 597 -7.15 -19.43 -48.64
CA LEU A 597 -7.28 -20.56 -47.71
C LEU A 597 -6.49 -21.83 -48.11
N GLY A 598 -5.74 -21.79 -49.21
CA GLY A 598 -4.91 -22.91 -49.68
C GLY A 598 -5.69 -24.22 -49.87
N LYS A 599 -4.97 -25.35 -49.99
CA LYS A 599 -5.61 -26.67 -49.94
C LYS A 599 -5.97 -27.02 -48.50
N LEU A 600 -6.99 -27.86 -48.31
CA LEU A 600 -7.44 -28.27 -46.97
C LEU A 600 -6.32 -28.87 -46.09
N GLY A 601 -5.33 -29.53 -46.70
CA GLY A 601 -4.15 -30.07 -46.00
C GLY A 601 -3.12 -29.04 -45.57
N ASP A 602 -3.11 -27.84 -46.18
CA ASP A 602 -2.19 -26.75 -45.84
C ASP A 602 -2.76 -25.84 -44.73
N ARG A 603 -4.03 -26.06 -44.36
CA ARG A 603 -4.71 -25.28 -43.32
C ARG A 603 -4.24 -25.72 -41.93
N PRO A 604 -4.07 -24.76 -40.99
CA PRO A 604 -3.88 -25.09 -39.60
C PRO A 604 -5.00 -26.01 -39.09
N TRP A 605 -4.66 -27.00 -38.26
CA TRP A 605 -5.64 -27.94 -37.68
C TRP A 605 -6.74 -27.26 -36.86
N ASN A 606 -6.49 -26.03 -36.39
CA ASN A 606 -7.39 -25.19 -35.61
C ASN A 606 -8.09 -24.09 -36.45
N ASP A 607 -8.00 -24.14 -37.78
CA ASP A 607 -8.72 -23.24 -38.67
C ASP A 607 -10.24 -23.43 -38.49
N ARG A 608 -10.96 -22.33 -38.24
CA ARG A 608 -12.40 -22.33 -37.95
C ARG A 608 -13.26 -22.21 -39.20
N GLU A 609 -12.64 -21.96 -40.35
CA GLU A 609 -13.36 -21.79 -41.62
C GLU A 609 -14.00 -23.10 -42.09
N PRO A 610 -15.24 -23.05 -42.65
CA PRO A 610 -15.90 -24.21 -43.23
C PRO A 610 -15.00 -25.01 -44.19
N ARG A 611 -15.13 -26.34 -44.15
CA ARG A 611 -14.43 -27.25 -45.08
C ARG A 611 -14.77 -26.94 -46.55
N HIS A 612 -15.99 -26.51 -46.82
CA HIS A 612 -16.47 -26.18 -48.15
C HIS A 612 -16.41 -24.67 -48.42
N ILE A 613 -15.63 -24.26 -49.42
CA ILE A 613 -15.41 -22.85 -49.80
C ILE A 613 -16.73 -22.14 -50.17
N LYS A 614 -17.70 -22.85 -50.76
CA LYS A 614 -19.04 -22.30 -51.08
C LYS A 614 -19.82 -21.82 -49.84
N ALA A 615 -19.55 -22.40 -48.67
CA ALA A 615 -20.16 -21.94 -47.42
C ALA A 615 -19.47 -20.67 -46.87
N VAL A 616 -18.23 -20.40 -47.29
CA VAL A 616 -17.46 -19.20 -46.96
C VAL A 616 -17.91 -18.01 -47.83
N GLU A 617 -18.27 -18.27 -49.09
CA GLU A 617 -18.79 -17.24 -50.01
C GLU A 617 -20.14 -16.67 -49.56
N ASN A 618 -20.95 -17.47 -48.85
CA ASN A 618 -22.26 -17.06 -48.34
C ASN A 618 -22.21 -16.44 -46.93
N ASP A 619 -21.02 -16.14 -46.40
CA ASP A 619 -20.87 -15.54 -45.07
C ASP A 619 -21.10 -14.01 -45.13
N GLU A 620 -22.14 -13.53 -44.42
CA GLU A 620 -22.54 -12.12 -44.35
C GLU A 620 -21.77 -11.31 -43.28
N ARG A 621 -20.90 -11.95 -42.49
CA ARG A 621 -20.13 -11.25 -41.45
C ARG A 621 -19.22 -10.17 -42.05
N PRO A 622 -18.95 -9.07 -41.32
CA PRO A 622 -18.05 -8.02 -41.79
C PRO A 622 -16.60 -8.53 -41.91
N ILE A 623 -15.83 -7.89 -42.78
CA ILE A 623 -14.37 -8.10 -42.89
C ILE A 623 -13.67 -7.25 -41.83
N LEU A 624 -12.57 -7.75 -41.25
CA LEU A 624 -11.77 -7.02 -40.27
C LEU A 624 -11.01 -5.86 -40.93
N LYS A 625 -11.22 -4.63 -40.44
CA LYS A 625 -10.60 -3.41 -40.98
C LYS A 625 -9.59 -2.77 -40.03
N ALA A 626 -9.95 -2.62 -38.76
CA ALA A 626 -9.12 -1.95 -37.76
C ALA A 626 -9.41 -2.45 -36.33
N VAL A 627 -8.40 -2.35 -35.47
CA VAL A 627 -8.49 -2.63 -34.04
C VAL A 627 -8.02 -1.39 -33.27
N VAL A 628 -8.89 -0.87 -32.41
CA VAL A 628 -8.62 0.25 -31.50
C VAL A 628 -8.39 -0.30 -30.10
N LEU A 629 -7.19 -0.10 -29.56
CA LEU A 629 -6.83 -0.52 -28.21
C LEU A 629 -6.81 0.69 -27.27
N ASP A 630 -7.59 0.62 -26.19
CA ASP A 630 -7.62 1.63 -25.14
C ASP A 630 -6.63 1.26 -24.02
N PHE A 631 -5.53 2.00 -23.93
CA PHE A 631 -4.44 1.83 -22.98
C PHE A 631 -4.60 2.67 -21.71
N SER A 632 -5.78 3.27 -21.46
CA SER A 632 -6.04 4.09 -20.26
C SER A 632 -5.77 3.38 -18.92
N SER A 633 -5.83 2.05 -18.87
CA SER A 633 -5.52 1.24 -17.68
C SER A 633 -4.11 0.63 -17.71
N VAL A 634 -3.38 0.78 -18.81
CA VAL A 634 -2.07 0.17 -19.06
C VAL A 634 -0.96 1.17 -18.75
N ASN A 635 -0.38 1.05 -17.56
CA ASN A 635 0.73 1.90 -17.16
C ASN A 635 2.08 1.43 -17.76
N ASN A 636 2.33 0.12 -17.74
CA ASN A 636 3.55 -0.49 -18.23
C ASN A 636 3.26 -1.74 -19.08
N VAL A 637 4.26 -2.11 -19.89
CA VAL A 637 4.29 -3.30 -20.74
C VAL A 637 5.65 -3.97 -20.60
N ASP A 638 5.73 -5.25 -20.96
CA ASP A 638 6.97 -6.00 -21.00
C ASP A 638 7.17 -6.69 -22.36
N VAL A 639 8.35 -7.25 -22.56
CA VAL A 639 8.74 -7.87 -23.84
C VAL A 639 7.78 -9.00 -24.24
N THR A 640 7.28 -9.78 -23.29
CA THR A 640 6.37 -10.90 -23.57
C THR A 640 5.01 -10.39 -24.02
N SER A 641 4.47 -9.36 -23.37
CA SER A 641 3.17 -8.79 -23.76
C SER A 641 3.23 -8.12 -25.13
N ILE A 642 4.32 -7.42 -25.44
CA ILE A 642 4.56 -6.83 -26.76
C ILE A 642 4.78 -7.89 -27.84
N GLN A 643 5.57 -8.94 -27.57
CA GLN A 643 5.75 -10.04 -28.52
C GLN A 643 4.42 -10.74 -28.83
N ALA A 644 3.61 -11.03 -27.81
CA ALA A 644 2.30 -11.63 -28.01
C ALA A 644 1.39 -10.72 -28.86
N LEU A 645 1.48 -9.40 -28.71
CA LEU A 645 0.75 -8.45 -29.54
C LEU A 645 1.23 -8.45 -31.00
N ILE A 646 2.55 -8.58 -31.25
CA ILE A 646 3.12 -8.77 -32.60
C ILE A 646 2.57 -10.05 -33.23
N ASP A 647 2.51 -11.14 -32.47
CA ASP A 647 2.03 -12.44 -32.96
C ASP A 647 0.55 -12.34 -33.36
N VAL A 648 -0.28 -11.65 -32.57
CA VAL A 648 -1.67 -11.38 -32.91
C VAL A 648 -1.80 -10.48 -34.13
N ARG A 649 -0.99 -9.42 -34.26
CA ARG A 649 -0.95 -8.60 -35.49
C ARG A 649 -0.70 -9.47 -36.71
N ASN A 650 0.34 -10.29 -36.68
CA ASN A 650 0.68 -11.19 -37.79
C ASN A 650 -0.43 -12.19 -38.08
N GLN A 651 -1.15 -12.66 -37.05
CA GLN A 651 -2.29 -13.57 -37.20
C GLN A 651 -3.49 -12.88 -37.85
N LEU A 652 -3.84 -11.66 -37.40
CA LEU A 652 -4.96 -10.89 -37.93
C LEU A 652 -4.67 -10.34 -39.34
N ASP A 653 -3.43 -9.95 -39.65
CA ASP A 653 -3.04 -9.51 -40.99
C ASP A 653 -3.14 -10.67 -42.00
N LYS A 654 -2.75 -11.89 -41.62
CA LYS A 654 -2.98 -13.09 -42.45
C LYS A 654 -4.46 -13.41 -42.64
N PHE A 655 -5.31 -13.04 -41.69
CA PHE A 655 -6.76 -13.21 -41.77
C PHE A 655 -7.40 -12.12 -42.65
N ALA A 656 -6.89 -10.89 -42.61
CA ALA A 656 -7.38 -9.76 -43.40
C ALA A 656 -6.77 -9.66 -44.82
N ALA A 657 -5.76 -10.46 -45.14
CA ALA A 657 -5.06 -10.45 -46.43
C ALA A 657 -6.02 -10.51 -47.65
N PRO A 658 -5.77 -9.73 -48.73
CA PRO A 658 -4.55 -8.95 -49.02
C PRO A 658 -4.44 -7.61 -48.30
N GLU A 659 -5.48 -7.20 -47.56
CA GLU A 659 -5.43 -5.98 -46.76
C GLU A 659 -4.70 -6.19 -45.42
N VAL A 660 -4.21 -5.10 -44.85
CA VAL A 660 -3.57 -5.06 -43.52
C VAL A 660 -4.54 -4.42 -42.54
N VAL A 661 -4.55 -4.92 -41.29
CA VAL A 661 -5.39 -4.39 -40.22
C VAL A 661 -4.72 -3.14 -39.64
N ASP A 662 -5.48 -2.06 -39.51
CA ASP A 662 -4.96 -0.85 -38.88
C ASP A 662 -5.05 -0.97 -37.35
N TRP A 663 -3.94 -0.70 -36.66
CA TRP A 663 -3.83 -0.79 -35.20
C TRP A 663 -3.73 0.61 -34.60
N HIS A 664 -4.80 1.05 -33.95
CA HIS A 664 -4.86 2.37 -33.30
C HIS A 664 -4.77 2.21 -31.78
N PHE A 665 -4.01 3.09 -31.14
CA PHE A 665 -3.82 3.09 -29.69
C PHE A 665 -4.28 4.43 -29.11
N ALA A 666 -5.11 4.38 -28.07
CA ALA A 666 -5.59 5.55 -27.35
C ALA A 666 -5.06 5.57 -25.92
N ASN A 667 -4.90 6.76 -25.32
CA ASN A 667 -4.58 6.97 -23.91
C ASN A 667 -3.25 6.32 -23.45
N ILE A 668 -2.18 6.39 -24.25
CA ILE A 668 -0.86 5.92 -23.80
C ILE A 668 -0.18 7.03 -23.00
N GLU A 669 -0.13 6.89 -21.68
CA GLU A 669 0.49 7.88 -20.78
C GLU A 669 2.02 7.71 -20.66
N ASN A 670 2.51 6.46 -20.63
CA ASN A 670 3.93 6.17 -20.36
C ASN A 670 4.79 6.20 -21.64
N ARG A 671 5.82 7.06 -21.66
CA ARG A 671 6.81 7.18 -22.78
C ARG A 671 7.52 5.86 -23.08
N TRP A 672 7.83 5.04 -22.07
CA TRP A 672 8.47 3.74 -22.27
C TRP A 672 7.55 2.73 -22.95
N THR A 673 6.25 2.79 -22.65
CA THR A 673 5.23 1.97 -23.34
C THR A 673 5.10 2.36 -24.80
N LYS A 674 5.08 3.68 -25.10
CA LYS A 674 5.11 4.17 -26.50
C LYS A 674 6.35 3.69 -27.24
N ARG A 675 7.53 3.79 -26.62
CA ARG A 675 8.79 3.30 -27.19
C ARG A 675 8.75 1.79 -27.49
N ALA A 676 8.22 1.00 -26.55
CA ALA A 676 8.10 -0.45 -26.73
C ALA A 676 7.16 -0.81 -27.89
N LEU A 677 6.02 -0.11 -28.01
CA LEU A 677 5.08 -0.28 -29.13
C LEU A 677 5.69 0.17 -30.47
N ALA A 678 6.40 1.31 -30.49
CA ALA A 678 7.09 1.81 -31.67
C ALA A 678 8.18 0.84 -32.14
N ALA A 679 9.00 0.31 -31.21
CA ALA A 679 10.01 -0.70 -31.51
C ALA A 679 9.42 -2.00 -32.07
N ALA A 680 8.17 -2.33 -31.70
CA ALA A 680 7.42 -3.45 -32.26
C ALA A 680 6.80 -3.15 -33.66
N GLY A 681 6.96 -1.94 -34.18
CA GLY A 681 6.42 -1.48 -35.46
C GLY A 681 4.96 -0.99 -35.39
N PHE A 682 4.42 -0.73 -34.20
CA PHE A 682 3.14 -0.04 -34.05
C PHE A 682 3.33 1.49 -34.07
N GLY A 683 2.26 2.24 -34.30
CA GLY A 683 2.33 3.71 -34.38
C GLY A 683 2.66 4.25 -35.76
N PHE A 684 3.06 3.39 -36.70
CA PHE A 684 3.42 3.74 -38.09
C PHE A 684 2.44 3.14 -39.09
N ARG A 685 2.32 3.79 -40.25
CA ARG A 685 1.60 3.24 -41.39
C ARG A 685 2.38 2.09 -42.03
N THR A 686 1.75 0.92 -42.16
CA THR A 686 2.29 -0.20 -42.94
C THR A 686 2.24 0.13 -44.44
N PRO A 687 3.37 0.10 -45.18
CA PRO A 687 3.38 0.36 -46.61
C PRO A 687 2.56 -0.71 -47.37
N ARG A 688 1.64 -0.28 -48.25
CA ARG A 688 0.83 -1.19 -49.08
C ARG A 688 1.57 -1.53 -50.37
N THR A 689 1.51 -2.79 -50.81
CA THR A 689 2.16 -3.24 -52.05
C THR A 689 1.37 -2.80 -53.30
N ASN A 690 2.05 -2.03 -54.17
CA ASN A 690 1.90 -1.91 -55.62
C ASN A 690 0.68 -1.23 -56.30
N HIS A 691 -0.28 -0.58 -55.63
CA HIS A 691 -1.30 0.20 -56.38
C HIS A 691 -1.77 1.56 -55.82
N ASP A 692 -1.28 2.05 -54.70
CA ASP A 692 -1.69 3.37 -54.20
C ASP A 692 -0.68 4.46 -54.62
N GLY A 693 -0.94 5.13 -55.73
CA GLY A 693 -0.30 6.41 -56.02
C GLY A 693 -0.80 7.46 -55.03
N THR A 694 0.06 7.94 -54.13
CA THR A 694 -0.10 9.17 -53.30
C THR A 694 -1.55 9.52 -52.90
N GLY A 695 -2.36 8.53 -52.55
CA GLY A 695 -3.78 8.70 -52.26
C GLY A 695 -3.96 9.39 -50.92
N GLN A 696 -4.88 10.35 -50.87
CA GLN A 696 -5.18 11.24 -49.74
C GLN A 696 -5.40 10.47 -48.43
N TRP A 697 -4.32 10.27 -47.67
CA TRP A 697 -4.38 9.78 -46.31
C TRP A 697 -4.69 10.95 -45.38
N LYS A 698 -5.76 10.82 -44.59
CA LYS A 698 -6.15 11.80 -43.56
C LYS A 698 -5.71 11.28 -42.20
N ALA A 699 -4.67 11.89 -41.65
CA ALA A 699 -4.32 11.71 -40.25
C ALA A 699 -5.15 12.67 -39.39
N ILE A 700 -5.70 12.17 -38.29
CA ILE A 700 -6.36 12.98 -37.28
C ILE A 700 -5.33 13.23 -36.18
N PHE A 701 -5.21 14.49 -35.76
CA PHE A 701 -4.32 14.89 -34.68
C PHE A 701 -5.03 15.84 -33.73
N SER A 702 -4.78 15.64 -32.44
CA SER A 702 -5.17 16.56 -31.38
C SER A 702 -4.27 17.79 -31.35
N ILE A 703 -4.89 18.96 -31.45
CA ILE A 703 -4.23 20.27 -31.42
C ILE A 703 -4.78 21.05 -30.23
N ALA A 704 -3.91 21.66 -29.44
CA ALA A 704 -4.26 22.52 -28.32
C ALA A 704 -3.94 23.99 -28.62
N ASP A 705 -4.72 24.88 -28.03
CA ASP A 705 -4.38 26.31 -27.98
C ASP A 705 -3.16 26.51 -27.08
N LEU A 706 -2.18 27.30 -27.55
CA LEU A 706 -1.07 27.74 -26.71
C LEU A 706 -1.62 28.66 -25.60
N GLY A 707 -1.58 28.19 -24.35
CA GLY A 707 -1.90 29.03 -23.19
C GLY A 707 -0.91 30.18 -23.03
N GLY A 708 -1.41 31.41 -22.87
CA GLY A 708 -0.66 32.66 -22.77
C GLY A 708 -1.59 33.88 -22.87
N ASP A 709 -1.02 35.10 -22.91
CA ASP A 709 -1.80 36.35 -23.02
C ASP A 709 -2.74 36.39 -24.26
N ASP A 710 -2.45 35.56 -25.27
CA ASP A 710 -3.23 35.40 -26.52
C ASP A 710 -4.20 34.19 -26.54
N SER A 711 -4.42 33.49 -25.42
CA SER A 711 -5.28 32.29 -25.39
C SER A 711 -6.78 32.60 -25.35
N ALA A 712 -7.60 31.72 -25.95
CA ALA A 712 -9.05 31.77 -25.88
C ALA A 712 -9.61 31.73 -24.45
N ALA A 713 -8.89 31.09 -23.51
CA ALA A 713 -9.24 31.09 -22.08
C ALA A 713 -9.04 32.46 -21.42
N THR A 714 -7.99 33.18 -21.80
CA THR A 714 -7.70 34.56 -21.36
C THR A 714 -8.67 35.53 -22.00
N ALA A 715 -9.00 35.36 -23.28
CA ALA A 715 -10.04 36.12 -23.97
C ALA A 715 -11.43 35.88 -23.37
N ALA A 716 -11.77 34.64 -23.01
CA ALA A 716 -13.00 34.31 -22.31
C ALA A 716 -13.03 34.89 -20.88
N ALA A 717 -11.91 34.84 -20.15
CA ALA A 717 -11.78 35.46 -18.83
C ALA A 717 -11.84 36.99 -18.89
N LEU A 718 -11.31 37.62 -19.96
CA LEU A 718 -11.42 39.05 -20.23
C LEU A 718 -12.85 39.44 -20.63
N ASP A 719 -13.54 38.63 -21.43
CA ASP A 719 -14.95 38.83 -21.82
C ASP A 719 -15.88 38.67 -20.62
N GLU A 720 -15.59 37.72 -19.72
CA GLU A 720 -16.31 37.53 -18.45
C GLU A 720 -16.03 38.69 -17.47
N LYS A 721 -14.78 39.20 -17.44
CA LYS A 721 -14.44 40.45 -16.73
C LYS A 721 -15.12 41.68 -17.33
N ALA A 722 -15.22 41.76 -18.66
CA ALA A 722 -15.86 42.87 -19.37
C ALA A 722 -17.39 42.89 -19.16
N LYS A 723 -18.01 41.70 -19.07
CA LYS A 723 -19.43 41.54 -18.72
C LYS A 723 -19.74 41.84 -17.26
N SER A 724 -18.74 41.86 -16.37
CA SER A 724 -18.90 42.04 -14.92
C SER A 724 -18.35 43.36 -14.36
N ALA A 725 -17.76 44.23 -15.18
CA ALA A 725 -17.18 45.49 -14.71
C ALA A 725 -18.15 46.70 -14.86
N PRO A 726 -18.41 47.49 -13.80
CA PRO A 726 -19.02 48.80 -13.94
C PRO A 726 -18.01 49.81 -14.49
N VAL A 727 -18.44 50.62 -15.46
CA VAL A 727 -17.63 51.61 -16.17
C VAL A 727 -16.95 52.59 -15.20
N LYS A 728 -15.62 52.52 -15.12
CA LYS A 728 -14.75 53.66 -14.76
C LYS A 728 -13.53 53.65 -15.68
N GLN A 729 -13.40 54.71 -16.46
CA GLN A 729 -12.15 55.11 -17.11
C GLN A 729 -11.14 55.44 -16.02
N ASP A 730 -9.93 54.92 -16.14
CA ASP A 730 -8.72 55.65 -15.77
C ASP A 730 -7.52 55.10 -16.57
N ILE A 731 -6.69 56.05 -16.98
CA ILE A 731 -5.48 55.93 -17.80
C ILE A 731 -4.30 55.72 -16.86
N GLU A 732 -3.44 54.72 -17.10
CA GLU A 732 -1.99 54.87 -17.00
C GLU A 732 -1.26 53.61 -17.50
N ALA A 733 -0.26 53.87 -18.34
CA ALA A 733 0.68 52.89 -18.88
C ALA A 733 1.91 52.80 -17.97
N VAL A 734 2.38 51.59 -17.70
CA VAL A 734 3.76 51.35 -17.24
C VAL A 734 4.31 50.14 -17.99
N ASP A 735 5.47 50.41 -18.57
CA ASP A 735 6.37 49.57 -19.35
C ASP A 735 7.10 48.56 -18.45
N ASP A 736 7.25 47.30 -18.90
CA ASP A 736 8.31 46.41 -18.41
C ASP A 736 8.65 45.35 -19.46
N SER A 737 9.75 45.60 -20.16
CA SER A 737 10.38 44.75 -21.17
C SER A 737 11.30 43.69 -20.56
N ILE A 738 11.17 42.40 -20.90
CA ILE A 738 12.30 41.43 -20.86
C ILE A 738 12.21 40.39 -22.00
N ASN A 739 13.13 40.55 -22.97
CA ASN A 739 13.84 39.57 -23.79
C ASN A 739 13.23 38.17 -24.07
N SER A 740 12.86 37.93 -25.34
CA SER A 740 13.03 36.62 -25.98
C SER A 740 13.77 36.77 -27.32
N ILE A 741 15.00 36.28 -27.34
CA ILE A 741 15.86 36.14 -28.52
C ILE A 741 15.62 34.74 -29.10
N GLY A 742 15.36 34.65 -30.41
CA GLY A 742 15.41 33.40 -31.17
C GLY A 742 14.27 33.18 -32.15
N SER A 743 14.10 34.08 -33.13
CA SER A 743 13.19 33.89 -34.27
C SER A 743 13.93 33.18 -35.40
N GLU A 744 13.60 31.92 -35.66
CA GLU A 744 13.86 31.26 -36.94
C GLU A 744 12.58 31.24 -37.80
N LYS A 745 12.70 31.94 -38.92
CA LYS A 745 12.00 31.83 -40.22
C LYS A 745 10.64 31.11 -40.26
N GLY A 746 9.59 31.92 -40.34
CA GLY A 746 8.84 32.11 -41.60
C GLY A 746 7.51 31.39 -41.74
N VAL A 747 6.40 32.09 -41.45
CA VAL A 747 5.18 32.23 -42.30
C VAL A 747 4.46 33.50 -41.83
N SER A 748 4.01 34.36 -42.76
CA SER A 748 3.14 35.51 -42.47
C SER A 748 1.80 35.02 -41.90
N ARG A 749 1.45 35.39 -40.67
CA ARG A 749 0.17 35.00 -40.04
C ARG A 749 -0.58 36.24 -39.53
N ASP A 750 -1.89 36.25 -39.77
CA ASP A 750 -2.82 37.26 -39.27
C ASP A 750 -2.73 37.41 -37.74
N PRO A 751 -2.76 38.62 -37.19
CA PRO A 751 -2.62 38.88 -35.76
C PRO A 751 -3.83 38.43 -34.90
N THR A 752 -4.80 37.71 -35.48
CA THR A 752 -6.03 37.25 -34.80
C THR A 752 -6.14 35.71 -34.71
N SER A 753 -5.19 34.94 -35.26
CA SER A 753 -5.24 33.47 -35.17
C SER A 753 -4.51 32.98 -33.92
N ALA A 754 -5.23 32.35 -32.98
CA ALA A 754 -4.63 31.68 -31.84
C ALA A 754 -3.55 30.69 -32.30
N ARG A 755 -2.38 30.71 -31.65
CA ARG A 755 -1.29 29.80 -31.99
C ARG A 755 -1.66 28.39 -31.51
N LEU A 756 -1.80 27.49 -32.48
CA LEU A 756 -2.17 26.10 -32.27
C LEU A 756 -0.93 25.21 -32.21
N ILE A 757 -0.92 24.22 -31.32
CA ILE A 757 0.23 23.32 -31.10
C ILE A 757 -0.27 21.87 -31.03
N ALA A 758 0.46 20.95 -31.65
CA ALA A 758 0.15 19.52 -31.56
C ALA A 758 0.37 18.99 -30.13
N VAL A 759 -0.62 18.26 -29.59
CA VAL A 759 -0.56 17.69 -28.24
C VAL A 759 0.34 16.45 -28.18
N GLN A 760 0.44 15.72 -29.29
CA GLN A 760 1.21 14.48 -29.42
C GLN A 760 2.14 14.52 -30.63
N GLY A 761 3.15 13.64 -30.63
CA GLY A 761 4.13 13.56 -31.70
C GLY A 761 3.49 13.21 -33.05
N LEU A 762 3.68 14.08 -34.05
CA LEU A 762 3.14 13.90 -35.40
C LEU A 762 3.83 12.74 -36.15
N ASN A 763 4.97 12.27 -35.65
CA ASN A 763 5.75 11.16 -36.18
C ASN A 763 5.12 9.77 -35.94
N ARG A 764 4.02 9.67 -35.16
CA ARG A 764 3.34 8.41 -34.82
C ARG A 764 1.81 8.52 -34.94
N PRO A 765 1.25 8.57 -36.16
CA PRO A 765 -0.16 8.92 -36.40
C PRO A 765 -1.21 7.87 -35.95
N PHE A 766 -0.80 6.70 -35.47
CA PHE A 766 -1.71 5.72 -34.88
C PHE A 766 -1.71 5.72 -33.35
N PHE A 767 -0.95 6.62 -32.74
CA PHE A 767 -1.05 6.93 -31.31
C PHE A 767 -1.91 8.19 -31.18
N HIS A 768 -3.01 8.05 -30.45
CA HIS A 768 -4.04 9.07 -30.30
C HIS A 768 -4.12 9.56 -28.86
N LEU A 769 -4.59 10.79 -28.68
CA LEU A 769 -4.74 11.38 -27.35
C LEU A 769 -5.84 10.68 -26.59
N ASP A 770 -7.00 10.54 -27.22
CA ASP A 770 -8.18 9.96 -26.62
C ASP A 770 -8.80 8.83 -27.47
N LEU A 771 -9.80 8.17 -26.89
CA LEU A 771 -10.49 7.06 -27.56
C LEU A 771 -11.38 7.54 -28.71
N GLN A 772 -11.88 8.78 -28.67
CA GLN A 772 -12.75 9.32 -29.71
C GLN A 772 -11.95 9.56 -30.99
N GLU A 773 -10.82 10.24 -30.88
CA GLU A 773 -9.86 10.47 -31.96
C GLU A 773 -9.43 9.15 -32.60
N ALA A 774 -9.10 8.15 -31.77
CA ALA A 774 -8.69 6.84 -32.26
C ALA A 774 -9.78 6.13 -33.07
N VAL A 775 -11.04 6.24 -32.63
CA VAL A 775 -12.19 5.64 -33.31
C VAL A 775 -12.50 6.40 -34.60
N ASP A 776 -12.52 7.73 -34.57
CA ASP A 776 -12.78 8.54 -35.76
C ASP A 776 -11.72 8.33 -36.84
N ALA A 777 -10.45 8.17 -36.44
CA ALA A 777 -9.36 7.84 -37.35
C ALA A 777 -9.53 6.44 -37.95
N ALA A 778 -9.91 5.44 -37.13
CA ALA A 778 -10.16 4.08 -37.58
C ALA A 778 -11.36 3.98 -38.54
N VAL A 779 -12.45 4.70 -38.24
CA VAL A 779 -13.65 4.75 -39.09
C VAL A 779 -13.35 5.47 -40.41
N SER A 780 -12.66 6.61 -40.37
CA SER A 780 -12.26 7.34 -41.58
C SER A 780 -11.36 6.48 -42.49
N ALA A 781 -10.41 5.74 -41.91
CA ALA A 781 -9.59 4.79 -42.66
C ALA A 781 -10.42 3.62 -43.22
N ALA A 782 -11.39 3.11 -42.46
CA ALA A 782 -12.26 2.02 -42.87
C ALA A 782 -13.23 2.39 -44.01
N GLU A 783 -13.72 3.63 -44.04
CA GLU A 783 -14.56 4.17 -45.11
C GLU A 783 -13.78 4.33 -46.41
N LEU A 784 -12.53 4.79 -46.34
CA LEU A 784 -11.63 4.86 -47.49
C LEU A 784 -11.30 3.49 -48.09
N LYS A 785 -11.41 2.38 -47.33
CA LYS A 785 -11.24 1.01 -47.86
C LYS A 785 -12.48 0.50 -48.63
N GLN A 786 -13.62 1.19 -48.56
CA GLN A 786 -14.88 0.76 -49.18
C GLN A 786 -15.10 1.33 -50.59
N HIS A 787 -14.34 2.37 -50.94
CA HIS A 787 -14.31 3.02 -52.25
C HIS A 787 -13.03 2.63 -52.98
#